data_AF-A0A3C1H1A5-F1
#
_entry.id   AF-A0A3C1H1A5-F1
#
_cell.length_a   1.000
_cell.length_b   1.000
_cell.length_c   1.000
_cell.angle_alpha   90.00
_cell.angle_beta   90.00
_cell.angle_gamma   90.00
#
_symmetry.space_group_name_H-M   'P 1'
#
loop_
_entity.id
_entity.type
_entity.pdbx_description
1 polymer ?
#
loop_
_entity_poly.entity_id
_entity_poly.type
_entity_poly.pdbx_seq_one_letter_code
_entity_poly.pdbx_strand_id
1 'polypeptide(L)'
;MKTRRKLMQTALLTAVLLMTWLLPLFGYAAPASAISTDYPPQLMNIAVKDNSAVLTENGTADNAALSVKALGSDLSQSWRFDRVGADSNGTFFKICNAQSGRLLTPQNYSVTAGTKAVIYGSESAKSQHWFVVPVKNDRLGNGLYYKIVNYENTNLALTSGASGMTLETYSGADSQLWLLNADGLQGFAGYCKDDTTGQIKAANIGGLFGEVVEVTTFDDLKKYATSDTPYTIVVTKDLSVTDLNLNGERYMCQAGRIYVHNNKTIIGSYAAHTLFNVQFCTSSKSGTGNNLIIKNFESRHDAESNNNDSIQFYFGSGQNIWADHITFTGHNNYGYAPKTQKVDEDKFMAVCYDADYCTVSDCSFGAHKYGVLLGYPADDANTKAKYNNFPRMSLIANKFNDTNTRGPGLMRWGYFHSLNNYVNKFSMAYTVISECKIFAENCVYENGGNVICDWDKVNYIGYYSETGSTFSGCNRTKQGGDSNSTAQACNWRPASNYSYVSKSAADAKSYCSSYSGCQSGKDNMMYLRYASKGIPSAGWNEQPSGPSAATFTDGALYRFRNVNSQLYMQIAGGKAENGANIQQWGTSGDTVHDIWKLIDAGGGYYYIASALDDNMVLDVAGRKADNGTNIDLYQKNDGTNQQFMFTMNADGSYKIRTRISGENSAVEIQDGLRDSGANVQQWEINGANCQDWELIPASLPLNGRLVKSLVVYDDENAADWKIAPAAANGSAVFGDRDFTFTSLPETLTGAEQIMTACDSKNAADDLASFTAAADITVYAVFDTRVTSLPAWLSDYTQTAMTAASSNDVSYAVFAKDYKAGDRVTLGTNGMTGSVVNYAVFVTETETKPLTGDVNDDGAVNVADAVTLVRWLICDPEAKIPAMPNADLNADGRVTAADLSLLKQLLLA
;
A
#
# COMPACT_ATOMS: atom_id res chain seq x y z
N MET A 1 -30.78 21.64 -60.09
CA MET A 1 -30.69 21.56 -58.62
C MET A 1 -30.88 20.14 -58.06
N LYS A 2 -31.83 19.32 -58.57
CA LYS A 2 -32.03 17.92 -58.14
C LYS A 2 -30.86 16.96 -58.46
N THR A 3 -30.12 17.20 -59.54
CA THR A 3 -28.99 16.33 -59.97
C THR A 3 -27.73 16.51 -59.12
N ARG A 4 -27.44 17.73 -58.66
CA ARG A 4 -26.30 18.01 -57.75
C ARG A 4 -26.51 17.41 -56.35
N ARG A 5 -27.76 17.36 -55.86
CA ARG A 5 -28.09 16.74 -54.55
C ARG A 5 -27.89 15.21 -54.56
N LYS A 6 -28.25 14.53 -55.67
CA LYS A 6 -27.99 13.09 -55.81
C LYS A 6 -26.50 12.80 -55.91
N LEU A 7 -25.73 13.56 -56.68
CA LEU A 7 -24.27 13.39 -56.78
C LEU A 7 -23.54 13.63 -55.45
N MET A 8 -23.96 14.61 -54.63
CA MET A 8 -23.39 14.82 -53.29
C MET A 8 -23.79 13.71 -52.30
N GLN A 9 -25.03 13.19 -52.35
CA GLN A 9 -25.44 12.08 -51.49
C GLN A 9 -24.75 10.76 -51.86
N THR A 10 -24.55 10.49 -53.16
CA THR A 10 -23.80 9.31 -53.62
C THR A 10 -22.32 9.43 -53.27
N ALA A 11 -21.70 10.61 -53.44
CA ALA A 11 -20.30 10.85 -53.05
C ALA A 11 -20.08 10.70 -51.54
N LEU A 12 -21.01 11.19 -50.70
CA LEU A 12 -20.95 11.05 -49.25
C LEU A 12 -21.13 9.58 -48.82
N LEU A 13 -22.04 8.83 -49.45
CA LEU A 13 -22.19 7.40 -49.19
C LEU A 13 -20.93 6.60 -49.60
N THR A 14 -20.33 6.89 -50.76
CA THR A 14 -19.08 6.23 -51.17
C THR A 14 -17.89 6.63 -50.29
N ALA A 15 -17.83 7.86 -49.77
CA ALA A 15 -16.76 8.28 -48.85
C ALA A 15 -16.89 7.58 -47.48
N VAL A 16 -18.11 7.43 -46.97
CA VAL A 16 -18.39 6.67 -45.73
C VAL A 16 -18.11 5.17 -45.94
N LEU A 17 -18.50 4.60 -47.08
CA LEU A 17 -18.19 3.21 -47.43
C LEU A 17 -16.68 2.97 -47.61
N LEU A 18 -15.94 3.90 -48.23
CA LEU A 18 -14.48 3.81 -48.33
C LEU A 18 -13.80 3.94 -46.95
N MET A 19 -14.27 4.83 -46.07
CA MET A 19 -13.75 4.91 -44.70
C MET A 19 -14.01 3.63 -43.92
N THR A 20 -15.17 2.98 -44.09
CA THR A 20 -15.44 1.67 -43.46
C THR A 20 -14.61 0.52 -44.03
N TRP A 21 -14.19 0.60 -45.30
CA TRP A 21 -13.31 -0.38 -45.95
C TRP A 21 -11.81 -0.13 -45.67
N LEU A 22 -11.44 1.05 -45.19
CA LEU A 22 -10.08 1.42 -44.78
C LEU A 22 -9.83 1.19 -43.28
N LEU A 23 -10.89 1.07 -42.46
CA LEU A 23 -10.78 0.73 -41.02
C LEU A 23 -10.04 -0.59 -40.72
N PRO A 24 -10.01 -1.65 -41.56
CA PRO A 24 -9.20 -2.84 -41.29
C PRO A 24 -7.71 -2.64 -41.64
N LEU A 25 -7.35 -1.61 -42.40
CA LEU A 25 -5.96 -1.31 -42.80
C LEU A 25 -5.19 -0.52 -41.74
N PHE A 26 -5.90 0.08 -40.79
CA PHE A 26 -5.35 0.61 -39.55
C PHE A 26 -5.93 -0.26 -38.43
N GLY A 27 -5.12 -1.10 -37.79
CA GLY A 27 -5.56 -2.01 -36.72
C GLY A 27 -6.05 -1.29 -35.45
N TYR A 28 -7.13 -0.50 -35.58
CA TYR A 28 -7.77 0.24 -34.51
C TYR A 28 -8.79 -0.70 -33.86
N ALA A 29 -8.33 -1.44 -32.86
CA ALA A 29 -9.25 -2.02 -31.89
C ALA A 29 -9.94 -0.86 -31.17
N ALA A 30 -11.26 -0.74 -31.30
CA ALA A 30 -12.01 0.20 -30.47
C ALA A 30 -11.72 -0.13 -28.99
N PRO A 31 -11.41 0.88 -28.14
CA PRO A 31 -11.23 0.62 -26.73
C PRO A 31 -12.50 -0.01 -26.17
N ALA A 32 -12.35 -1.03 -25.30
CA ALA A 32 -13.48 -1.56 -24.56
C ALA A 32 -14.17 -0.41 -23.81
N SER A 33 -15.48 -0.25 -23.99
CA SER A 33 -16.25 0.75 -23.24
C SER A 33 -16.15 0.43 -21.75
N ALA A 34 -15.78 1.43 -20.94
CA ALA A 34 -15.81 1.30 -19.49
C ALA A 34 -17.23 0.93 -19.05
N ILE A 35 -17.33 -0.08 -18.18
CA ILE A 35 -18.61 -0.55 -17.65
C ILE A 35 -19.20 0.57 -16.79
N SER A 36 -20.45 0.93 -17.04
CA SER A 36 -21.12 2.07 -16.40
C SER A 36 -21.82 1.67 -15.09
N THR A 37 -22.20 0.39 -14.97
CA THR A 37 -22.99 -0.13 -13.85
C THR A 37 -22.15 -1.04 -12.95
N ASP A 38 -22.31 -0.91 -11.63
CA ASP A 38 -21.64 -1.81 -10.68
C ASP A 38 -22.34 -3.17 -10.58
N TYR A 39 -21.56 -4.24 -10.49
CA TYR A 39 -21.99 -5.63 -10.48
C TYR A 39 -21.01 -6.47 -9.66
N PRO A 40 -21.36 -7.71 -9.23
CA PRO A 40 -20.40 -8.55 -8.54
C PRO A 40 -19.31 -9.04 -9.50
N PRO A 41 -18.05 -8.57 -9.37
CA PRO A 41 -16.99 -8.97 -10.28
C PRO A 41 -16.73 -10.49 -10.22
N GLN A 42 -16.35 -11.06 -11.36
CA GLN A 42 -15.76 -12.40 -11.40
C GLN A 42 -14.31 -12.29 -10.93
N LEU A 43 -14.11 -12.41 -9.62
CA LEU A 43 -12.78 -12.51 -9.03
C LEU A 43 -12.20 -13.91 -9.30
N MET A 44 -10.88 -13.97 -9.37
CA MET A 44 -10.12 -15.17 -9.65
C MET A 44 -9.00 -15.33 -8.61
N ASN A 45 -8.69 -16.56 -8.24
CA ASN A 45 -7.41 -16.89 -7.61
C ASN A 45 -6.44 -17.40 -8.68
N ILE A 46 -5.23 -16.84 -8.70
CA ILE A 46 -4.14 -17.26 -9.60
C ILE A 46 -3.29 -18.27 -8.83
N ALA A 47 -3.55 -19.56 -9.02
CA ALA A 47 -2.94 -20.64 -8.24
C ALA A 47 -1.69 -21.20 -8.91
N VAL A 48 -0.72 -21.66 -8.13
CA VAL A 48 0.44 -22.41 -8.67
C VAL A 48 -0.01 -23.75 -9.24
N LYS A 49 0.79 -24.36 -10.12
CA LYS A 49 0.48 -25.59 -10.88
C LYS A 49 -0.18 -26.73 -10.10
N ASP A 50 0.21 -26.96 -8.84
CA ASP A 50 -0.31 -28.04 -8.00
C ASP A 50 -1.53 -27.65 -7.16
N ASN A 51 -1.99 -26.40 -7.29
CA ASN A 51 -3.11 -25.79 -6.58
C ASN A 51 -2.92 -25.66 -5.06
N SER A 52 -1.68 -25.74 -4.55
CA SER A 52 -1.36 -25.64 -3.11
C SER A 52 -1.33 -24.21 -2.57
N ALA A 53 -1.05 -23.23 -3.44
CA ALA A 53 -0.89 -21.82 -3.10
C ALA A 53 -1.40 -20.92 -4.23
N VAL A 54 -1.61 -19.65 -3.91
CA VAL A 54 -2.16 -18.61 -4.79
C VAL A 54 -1.36 -17.32 -4.68
N LEU A 55 -1.29 -16.56 -5.78
CA LEU A 55 -0.69 -15.23 -5.81
C LEU A 55 -1.39 -14.31 -4.81
N THR A 56 -0.60 -13.71 -3.93
CA THR A 56 -1.06 -12.92 -2.78
C THR A 56 -0.24 -11.64 -2.65
N GLU A 57 -0.91 -10.51 -2.48
CA GLU A 57 -0.25 -9.26 -2.10
C GLU A 57 0.21 -9.29 -0.63
N ASN A 58 1.35 -8.67 -0.33
CA ASN A 58 1.91 -8.59 1.02
C ASN A 58 1.66 -7.25 1.72
N GLY A 59 0.88 -6.37 1.10
CA GLY A 59 0.51 -5.04 1.59
C GLY A 59 -0.36 -4.35 0.54
N THR A 60 -1.00 -3.23 0.91
CA THR A 60 -1.94 -2.50 0.05
C THR A 60 -1.37 -1.19 -0.54
N ALA A 61 -0.14 -0.84 -0.17
CA ALA A 61 0.55 0.34 -0.68
C ALA A 61 1.23 0.06 -2.03
N ASP A 62 1.53 1.13 -2.77
CA ASP A 62 2.37 1.04 -3.97
C ASP A 62 3.70 0.37 -3.69
N ASN A 63 4.15 -0.44 -4.65
CA ASN A 63 5.36 -1.25 -4.58
C ASN A 63 5.34 -2.36 -3.51
N ALA A 64 4.20 -2.65 -2.88
CA ALA A 64 4.10 -3.80 -2.01
C ALA A 64 4.40 -5.10 -2.78
N ALA A 65 5.20 -5.97 -2.16
CA ALA A 65 5.68 -7.19 -2.77
C ALA A 65 4.55 -8.21 -2.97
N LEU A 66 4.74 -9.10 -3.93
CA LEU A 66 3.87 -10.25 -4.17
C LEU A 66 4.57 -11.56 -3.77
N SER A 67 3.78 -12.55 -3.38
CA SER A 67 4.25 -13.91 -3.07
C SER A 67 3.16 -14.94 -3.32
N VAL A 68 3.50 -16.23 -3.27
CA VAL A 68 2.51 -17.32 -3.29
C VAL A 68 2.27 -17.83 -1.86
N LYS A 69 1.01 -17.89 -1.44
CA LYS A 69 0.60 -18.35 -0.10
C LYS A 69 -0.57 -19.32 -0.19
N ALA A 70 -0.80 -20.13 0.84
CA ALA A 70 -2.03 -20.91 0.94
C ALA A 70 -3.26 -19.99 0.83
N LEU A 71 -4.33 -20.47 0.19
CA LEU A 71 -5.56 -19.69 0.01
C LEU A 71 -6.15 -19.31 1.38
N GLY A 72 -6.22 -18.01 1.65
CA GLY A 72 -6.77 -17.44 2.87
C GLY A 72 -8.25 -17.05 2.76
N SER A 73 -8.70 -16.28 3.74
CA SER A 73 -10.09 -15.86 3.90
C SER A 73 -10.33 -14.35 3.67
N ASP A 74 -9.29 -13.61 3.28
CA ASP A 74 -9.37 -12.21 2.88
C ASP A 74 -9.31 -12.05 1.34
N LEU A 75 -9.21 -10.80 0.88
CA LEU A 75 -9.21 -10.43 -0.54
C LEU A 75 -7.79 -10.27 -1.12
N SER A 76 -6.74 -10.46 -0.31
CA SER A 76 -5.34 -10.30 -0.76
C SER A 76 -4.94 -11.31 -1.85
N GLN A 77 -5.70 -12.41 -1.97
CA GLN A 77 -5.53 -13.46 -2.98
C GLN A 77 -6.54 -13.41 -4.13
N SER A 78 -7.39 -12.38 -4.14
CA SER A 78 -8.49 -12.22 -5.08
C SER A 78 -8.11 -11.23 -6.17
N TRP A 79 -8.20 -11.64 -7.43
CA TRP A 79 -7.75 -10.86 -8.58
C TRP A 79 -8.86 -10.67 -9.60
N ARG A 80 -9.05 -9.44 -10.04
CA ARG A 80 -9.94 -9.08 -11.15
C ARG A 80 -9.12 -8.94 -12.44
N PHE A 81 -9.66 -9.44 -13.54
CA PHE A 81 -9.03 -9.37 -14.85
C PHE A 81 -9.78 -8.33 -15.68
N ASP A 82 -9.26 -7.11 -15.69
CA ASP A 82 -9.87 -5.99 -16.40
C ASP A 82 -9.40 -6.00 -17.83
N ARG A 83 -10.29 -6.41 -18.74
CA ARG A 83 -9.97 -6.50 -20.16
C ARG A 83 -9.60 -5.13 -20.72
N VAL A 84 -8.44 -5.05 -21.36
CA VAL A 84 -8.00 -3.84 -22.07
C VAL A 84 -8.25 -3.98 -23.57
N GLY A 85 -7.91 -5.14 -24.14
CA GLY A 85 -8.06 -5.39 -25.57
C GLY A 85 -7.65 -6.81 -25.97
N ALA A 86 -7.54 -7.05 -27.26
CA ALA A 86 -7.00 -8.29 -27.81
C ALA A 86 -6.19 -8.02 -29.08
N ASP A 87 -5.15 -8.81 -29.32
CA ASP A 87 -4.35 -8.79 -30.54
C ASP A 87 -3.95 -10.21 -30.97
N SER A 88 -2.95 -10.36 -31.85
CA SER A 88 -2.48 -11.66 -32.35
C SER A 88 -1.94 -12.60 -31.27
N ASN A 89 -1.58 -12.09 -30.09
CA ASN A 89 -1.12 -12.89 -28.95
C ASN A 89 -2.28 -13.31 -28.02
N GLY A 90 -3.47 -12.73 -28.18
CA GLY A 90 -4.66 -13.03 -27.39
C GLY A 90 -5.25 -11.80 -26.69
N THR A 91 -6.14 -12.03 -25.72
CA THR A 91 -6.70 -10.98 -24.87
C THR A 91 -5.68 -10.56 -23.81
N PHE A 92 -5.56 -9.27 -23.56
CA PHE A 92 -4.70 -8.71 -22.51
C PHE A 92 -5.50 -7.87 -21.51
N PHE A 93 -5.00 -7.86 -20.27
CA PHE A 93 -5.71 -7.39 -19.10
C PHE A 93 -4.83 -6.49 -18.23
N LYS A 94 -5.47 -5.59 -17.50
CA LYS A 94 -4.94 -5.14 -16.20
C LYS A 94 -5.37 -6.17 -15.16
N ILE A 95 -4.42 -6.70 -14.40
CA ILE A 95 -4.71 -7.69 -13.35
C ILE A 95 -4.73 -6.94 -12.02
N CYS A 96 -5.93 -6.66 -11.50
CA CYS A 96 -6.16 -5.83 -10.31
C CYS A 96 -6.36 -6.70 -9.07
N ASN A 97 -5.69 -6.38 -7.97
CA ASN A 97 -5.96 -7.01 -6.69
C ASN A 97 -7.25 -6.44 -6.07
N ALA A 98 -8.12 -7.30 -5.53
CA ALA A 98 -9.40 -6.90 -4.97
C ALA A 98 -9.33 -6.37 -3.53
N GLN A 99 -8.19 -6.44 -2.85
CA GLN A 99 -8.02 -5.85 -1.53
C GLN A 99 -7.43 -4.45 -1.57
N SER A 100 -6.51 -4.19 -2.50
CA SER A 100 -5.85 -2.90 -2.64
C SER A 100 -6.33 -2.06 -3.82
N GLY A 101 -7.00 -2.65 -4.81
CA GLY A 101 -7.41 -1.94 -6.03
C GLY A 101 -6.23 -1.61 -6.94
N ARG A 102 -5.05 -2.16 -6.63
CA ARG A 102 -3.80 -1.91 -7.35
C ARG A 102 -3.51 -3.02 -8.35
N LEU A 103 -2.77 -2.69 -9.39
CA LEU A 103 -2.47 -3.57 -10.51
C LEU A 103 -1.16 -4.32 -10.30
N LEU A 104 -1.13 -5.57 -10.74
CA LEU A 104 0.11 -6.31 -10.99
C LEU A 104 0.99 -5.50 -11.95
N THR A 105 2.17 -5.09 -11.48
CA THR A 105 3.04 -4.15 -12.18
C THR A 105 4.50 -4.58 -12.06
N PRO A 106 5.29 -4.62 -13.14
CA PRO A 106 6.74 -4.72 -13.04
C PRO A 106 7.28 -3.50 -12.30
N GLN A 107 8.12 -3.71 -11.28
CA GLN A 107 8.64 -2.63 -10.45
C GLN A 107 9.30 -1.54 -11.32
N ASN A 108 8.98 -0.28 -11.03
CA ASN A 108 9.42 0.90 -11.80
C ASN A 108 9.07 0.83 -13.30
N TYR A 109 8.00 0.09 -13.67
CA TYR A 109 7.62 -0.13 -15.06
C TYR A 109 8.68 -0.84 -15.93
N SER A 110 9.70 -1.44 -15.31
CA SER A 110 10.82 -2.06 -16.04
C SER A 110 10.46 -3.46 -16.53
N VAL A 111 10.38 -3.66 -17.84
CA VAL A 111 10.05 -4.96 -18.46
C VAL A 111 11.34 -5.68 -18.89
N THR A 112 12.12 -6.10 -17.89
CA THR A 112 13.40 -6.81 -18.05
C THR A 112 13.44 -8.07 -17.19
N ALA A 113 14.22 -9.07 -17.60
CA ALA A 113 14.41 -10.29 -16.81
C ALA A 113 15.02 -9.97 -15.43
N GLY A 114 14.54 -10.62 -14.37
CA GLY A 114 14.92 -10.38 -12.98
C GLY A 114 14.16 -9.23 -12.30
N THR A 115 13.37 -8.42 -13.03
CA THR A 115 12.58 -7.35 -12.41
C THR A 115 11.50 -7.94 -11.51
N LYS A 116 11.35 -7.40 -10.29
CA LYS A 116 10.27 -7.81 -9.37
C LYS A 116 8.90 -7.43 -9.90
N ALA A 117 7.90 -8.28 -9.66
CA ALA A 117 6.51 -7.92 -9.81
C ALA A 117 5.93 -7.47 -8.47
N VAL A 118 5.25 -6.33 -8.47
CA VAL A 118 4.65 -5.68 -7.30
C VAL A 118 3.19 -5.34 -7.60
N ILE A 119 2.47 -4.82 -6.61
CA ILE A 119 1.25 -4.05 -6.87
C ILE A 119 1.58 -2.56 -6.99
N TYR A 120 0.89 -1.85 -7.87
CA TYR A 120 1.03 -0.40 -8.04
C TYR A 120 -0.29 0.21 -8.53
N GLY A 121 -0.49 1.51 -8.29
CA GLY A 121 -1.67 2.24 -8.72
C GLY A 121 -1.96 2.10 -10.21
N SER A 122 -3.24 2.13 -10.57
CA SER A 122 -3.69 1.96 -11.94
C SER A 122 -3.38 3.18 -12.79
N GLU A 123 -2.51 3.00 -13.79
CA GLU A 123 -2.19 4.01 -14.80
C GLU A 123 -2.48 3.49 -16.22
N SER A 124 -2.11 4.24 -17.25
CA SER A 124 -2.27 3.83 -18.66
C SER A 124 -1.01 3.12 -19.23
N ALA A 125 0.00 2.89 -18.39
CA ALA A 125 1.28 2.30 -18.78
C ALA A 125 1.08 0.88 -19.35
N LYS A 126 1.63 0.63 -20.55
CA LYS A 126 1.53 -0.66 -21.24
C LYS A 126 2.20 -1.81 -20.46
N SER A 127 3.23 -1.51 -19.67
CA SER A 127 3.86 -2.46 -18.76
C SER A 127 2.94 -2.98 -17.65
N GLN A 128 1.79 -2.35 -17.37
CA GLN A 128 0.74 -2.88 -16.47
C GLN A 128 -0.25 -3.80 -17.18
N HIS A 129 -0.08 -4.05 -18.48
CA HIS A 129 -0.92 -4.96 -19.25
C HIS A 129 -0.27 -6.35 -19.35
N TRP A 130 -1.10 -7.39 -19.28
CA TRP A 130 -0.65 -8.79 -19.23
C TRP A 130 -1.48 -9.66 -20.15
N PHE A 131 -0.81 -10.53 -20.91
CA PHE A 131 -1.47 -11.64 -21.61
C PHE A 131 -1.57 -12.84 -20.69
N VAL A 132 -2.69 -13.54 -20.78
CA VAL A 132 -2.98 -14.75 -20.00
C VAL A 132 -3.31 -15.84 -21.00
N VAL A 133 -2.36 -16.74 -21.23
CA VAL A 133 -2.41 -17.65 -22.39
C VAL A 133 -2.40 -19.10 -21.92
N PRO A 134 -3.41 -19.91 -22.29
CA PRO A 134 -3.39 -21.33 -21.97
C PRO A 134 -2.23 -22.02 -22.70
N VAL A 135 -1.47 -22.82 -21.96
CA VAL A 135 -0.33 -23.61 -22.48
C VAL A 135 -0.58 -25.12 -22.37
N LYS A 136 -1.60 -25.51 -21.61
CA LYS A 136 -2.09 -26.89 -21.55
C LYS A 136 -3.58 -26.88 -21.27
N ASN A 137 -4.30 -27.79 -21.92
CA ASN A 137 -5.72 -28.02 -21.64
C ASN A 137 -5.92 -29.27 -20.75
N ASP A 138 -7.01 -29.30 -20.00
CA ASP A 138 -7.50 -30.50 -19.33
C ASP A 138 -8.13 -31.48 -20.33
N ARG A 139 -8.57 -32.64 -19.84
CA ARG A 139 -9.19 -33.67 -20.69
C ARG A 139 -10.53 -33.26 -21.32
N LEU A 140 -11.11 -32.15 -20.88
CA LEU A 140 -12.37 -31.59 -21.38
C LEU A 140 -12.11 -30.44 -22.38
N GLY A 141 -10.85 -30.08 -22.62
CA GLY A 141 -10.45 -29.01 -23.51
C GLY A 141 -10.41 -27.63 -22.86
N ASN A 142 -10.63 -27.51 -21.55
CA ASN A 142 -10.51 -26.23 -20.84
C ASN A 142 -9.04 -25.92 -20.58
N GLY A 143 -8.65 -24.65 -20.59
CA GLY A 143 -7.29 -24.26 -20.22
C GLY A 143 -6.98 -24.65 -18.76
N LEU A 144 -5.99 -25.51 -18.59
CA LEU A 144 -5.54 -26.04 -17.30
C LEU A 144 -4.37 -25.22 -16.77
N TYR A 145 -3.31 -25.06 -17.56
CA TYR A 145 -2.16 -24.24 -17.18
C TYR A 145 -2.05 -23.05 -18.10
N TYR A 146 -1.75 -21.89 -17.50
CA TYR A 146 -1.60 -20.62 -18.16
C TYR A 146 -0.19 -20.10 -17.93
N LYS A 147 0.38 -19.47 -18.96
CA LYS A 147 1.46 -18.51 -18.78
C LYS A 147 0.86 -17.11 -18.67
N ILE A 148 1.42 -16.29 -17.79
CA ILE A 148 1.08 -14.87 -17.66
C ILE A 148 2.32 -14.09 -18.10
N VAL A 149 2.24 -13.38 -19.22
CA VAL A 149 3.39 -12.67 -19.82
C VAL A 149 3.09 -11.19 -19.99
N ASN A 150 4.13 -10.36 -19.88
CA ASN A 150 3.95 -8.91 -19.98
C ASN A 150 3.61 -8.50 -21.42
N TYR A 151 2.76 -7.49 -21.57
CA TYR A 151 2.33 -6.99 -22.88
C TYR A 151 3.48 -6.41 -23.71
N GLU A 152 4.40 -5.67 -23.08
CA GLU A 152 5.52 -5.03 -23.80
C GLU A 152 6.58 -6.03 -24.26
N ASN A 153 6.70 -7.17 -23.56
CA ASN A 153 7.60 -8.25 -23.95
C ASN A 153 7.00 -9.62 -23.58
N THR A 154 6.39 -10.26 -24.56
CA THR A 154 5.69 -11.55 -24.40
C THR A 154 6.63 -12.72 -24.10
N ASN A 155 7.95 -12.53 -24.14
CA ASN A 155 8.92 -13.53 -23.70
C ASN A 155 9.10 -13.54 -22.18
N LEU A 156 8.71 -12.48 -21.46
CA LEU A 156 8.87 -12.37 -20.02
C LEU A 156 7.58 -12.76 -19.30
N ALA A 157 7.66 -13.84 -18.53
CA ALA A 157 6.58 -14.41 -17.74
C ALA A 157 6.67 -14.03 -16.26
N LEU A 158 5.51 -13.84 -15.64
CA LEU A 158 5.38 -13.81 -14.19
C LEU A 158 5.83 -15.16 -13.62
N THR A 159 6.86 -15.12 -12.78
CA THR A 159 7.55 -16.28 -12.25
C THR A 159 7.60 -16.22 -10.74
N SER A 160 7.19 -17.30 -10.07
CA SER A 160 7.32 -17.41 -8.61
C SER A 160 8.72 -17.90 -8.21
N GLY A 161 9.36 -17.22 -7.27
CA GLY A 161 10.66 -17.63 -6.71
C GLY A 161 10.73 -17.46 -5.19
N ALA A 162 11.84 -17.90 -4.60
CA ALA A 162 12.07 -17.79 -3.14
C ALA A 162 12.12 -16.33 -2.65
N SER A 163 12.55 -15.40 -3.51
CA SER A 163 12.63 -13.96 -3.23
C SER A 163 11.35 -13.18 -3.58
N GLY A 164 10.26 -13.88 -3.91
CA GLY A 164 8.99 -13.29 -4.35
C GLY A 164 8.71 -13.51 -5.84
N MET A 165 7.90 -12.63 -6.42
CA MET A 165 7.52 -12.68 -7.83
C MET A 165 8.46 -11.85 -8.70
N THR A 166 8.91 -12.40 -9.84
CA THR A 166 9.75 -11.71 -10.83
C THR A 166 9.27 -11.92 -12.27
N LEU A 167 9.78 -11.11 -13.20
CA LEU A 167 9.70 -11.34 -14.64
C LEU A 167 10.90 -12.17 -15.07
N GLU A 168 10.68 -13.33 -15.70
CA GLU A 168 11.75 -14.17 -16.25
C GLU A 168 11.41 -14.62 -17.66
N THR A 169 12.42 -15.04 -18.44
CA THR A 169 12.15 -15.65 -19.75
C THR A 169 11.27 -16.89 -19.59
N TYR A 170 10.18 -16.96 -20.36
CA TYR A 170 9.27 -18.10 -20.32
C TYR A 170 9.98 -19.36 -20.84
N SER A 171 10.16 -20.32 -19.95
CA SER A 171 10.78 -21.63 -20.22
C SER A 171 9.79 -22.79 -20.07
N GLY A 172 8.59 -22.52 -19.54
CA GLY A 172 7.60 -23.55 -19.21
C GLY A 172 7.87 -24.26 -17.88
N ALA A 173 8.75 -23.71 -17.04
CA ALA A 173 8.99 -24.21 -15.68
C ALA A 173 7.72 -24.16 -14.82
N ASP A 174 7.61 -25.06 -13.85
CA ASP A 174 6.43 -25.15 -12.96
C ASP A 174 6.14 -23.83 -12.22
N SER A 175 7.17 -23.03 -11.93
CA SER A 175 7.06 -21.69 -11.34
C SER A 175 6.45 -20.61 -12.26
N GLN A 176 6.18 -20.97 -13.53
CA GLN A 176 5.58 -20.11 -14.56
C GLN A 176 4.23 -20.66 -15.04
N LEU A 177 3.75 -21.76 -14.45
CA LEU A 177 2.50 -22.42 -14.81
C LEU A 177 1.44 -22.12 -13.76
N TRP A 178 0.41 -21.39 -14.18
CA TRP A 178 -0.66 -20.90 -13.32
C TRP A 178 -1.98 -21.61 -13.62
N LEU A 179 -2.74 -21.94 -12.59
CA LEU A 179 -4.16 -22.30 -12.64
C LEU A 179 -5.00 -21.04 -12.40
N LEU A 180 -6.17 -20.98 -13.01
CA LEU A 180 -7.15 -19.92 -12.75
C LEU A 180 -8.39 -20.54 -12.12
N ASN A 181 -8.69 -20.17 -10.87
CA ASN A 181 -9.87 -20.63 -10.16
C ASN A 181 -10.81 -19.45 -9.94
N ALA A 182 -12.08 -19.56 -10.36
CA ALA A 182 -13.07 -18.55 -10.01
C ALA A 182 -13.19 -18.47 -8.49
N ASP A 183 -13.12 -17.27 -7.95
CA ASP A 183 -13.09 -17.05 -6.53
C ASP A 183 -14.46 -17.31 -5.90
N GLY A 184 -14.50 -18.06 -4.79
CA GLY A 184 -15.72 -18.55 -4.18
C GLY A 184 -16.24 -19.87 -4.75
N LEU A 185 -15.86 -20.22 -5.99
CA LEU A 185 -16.25 -21.49 -6.60
C LEU A 185 -15.57 -22.67 -5.90
N GLN A 186 -16.41 -23.60 -5.44
CA GLN A 186 -16.00 -24.88 -4.88
C GLN A 186 -16.84 -25.99 -5.51
N GLY A 187 -16.52 -27.26 -5.25
CA GLY A 187 -17.30 -28.35 -5.81
C GLY A 187 -16.85 -28.80 -7.19
N PHE A 188 -17.70 -29.56 -7.87
CA PHE A 188 -17.36 -30.21 -9.14
C PHE A 188 -17.16 -29.25 -10.32
N ALA A 189 -17.74 -28.05 -10.32
CA ALA A 189 -17.39 -27.04 -11.32
C ALA A 189 -16.03 -26.37 -11.02
N GLY A 190 -15.53 -26.43 -9.78
CA GLY A 190 -14.22 -25.93 -9.36
C GLY A 190 -13.06 -26.82 -9.80
N TYR A 191 -11.85 -26.53 -9.30
CA TYR A 191 -10.68 -27.39 -9.53
C TYR A 191 -10.90 -28.73 -8.82
N CYS A 192 -10.90 -29.82 -9.58
CA CYS A 192 -11.07 -31.15 -9.03
C CYS A 192 -10.28 -32.22 -9.78
N LYS A 193 -10.08 -33.37 -9.13
CA LYS A 193 -9.58 -34.61 -9.71
C LYS A 193 -10.76 -35.53 -10.00
N ASP A 194 -10.71 -36.18 -11.15
CA ASP A 194 -11.71 -37.14 -11.63
C ASP A 194 -11.77 -38.40 -10.75
N ASP A 195 -13.00 -38.85 -10.42
CA ASP A 195 -13.34 -39.98 -9.53
C ASP A 195 -13.08 -41.38 -10.13
N THR A 196 -12.64 -41.50 -11.38
CA THR A 196 -12.34 -42.81 -11.99
C THR A 196 -11.05 -42.89 -12.81
N THR A 197 -10.52 -41.75 -13.29
CA THR A 197 -9.30 -41.71 -14.12
C THR A 197 -8.09 -41.08 -13.42
N GLY A 198 -8.30 -40.39 -12.28
CA GLY A 198 -7.26 -39.67 -11.54
C GLY A 198 -6.76 -38.38 -12.23
N GLN A 199 -7.34 -37.98 -13.36
CA GLN A 199 -6.93 -36.80 -14.11
C GLN A 199 -7.46 -35.50 -13.49
N ILE A 200 -6.70 -34.42 -13.63
CA ILE A 200 -7.08 -33.08 -13.16
C ILE A 200 -8.04 -32.42 -14.15
N LYS A 201 -9.04 -31.72 -13.62
CA LYS A 201 -10.00 -30.88 -14.34
C LYS A 201 -9.83 -29.42 -13.90
N ALA A 202 -9.74 -28.51 -14.86
CA ALA A 202 -9.63 -27.09 -14.59
C ALA A 202 -10.92 -26.53 -13.96
N ALA A 203 -10.81 -25.50 -13.12
CA ALA A 203 -11.97 -24.78 -12.62
C ALA A 203 -12.71 -24.04 -13.75
N ASN A 204 -14.00 -23.81 -13.56
CA ASN A 204 -14.81 -22.98 -14.43
C ASN A 204 -14.34 -21.52 -14.36
N ILE A 205 -14.10 -20.92 -15.54
CA ILE A 205 -13.75 -19.50 -15.68
C ILE A 205 -14.76 -18.73 -16.53
N GLY A 206 -15.81 -19.39 -17.02
CA GLY A 206 -16.85 -18.77 -17.82
C GLY A 206 -16.31 -18.01 -19.03
N GLY A 207 -16.79 -16.78 -19.19
CA GLY A 207 -16.42 -15.85 -20.25
C GLY A 207 -15.28 -14.87 -19.89
N LEU A 208 -14.42 -15.20 -18.93
CA LEU A 208 -13.34 -14.32 -18.41
C LEU A 208 -12.51 -13.64 -19.51
N PHE A 209 -12.17 -14.37 -20.58
CA PHE A 209 -11.34 -13.85 -21.66
C PHE A 209 -12.11 -13.17 -22.80
N GLY A 210 -13.43 -13.17 -22.69
CA GLY A 210 -14.34 -12.51 -23.62
C GLY A 210 -14.42 -11.01 -23.41
N GLU A 211 -15.10 -10.34 -24.34
CA GLU A 211 -15.48 -8.95 -24.13
C GLU A 211 -16.53 -8.85 -23.00
N VAL A 212 -16.49 -7.74 -22.27
CA VAL A 212 -17.54 -7.41 -21.29
C VAL A 212 -18.58 -6.53 -21.98
N VAL A 213 -19.83 -6.98 -22.00
CA VAL A 213 -20.94 -6.28 -22.65
C VAL A 213 -22.05 -6.00 -21.66
N GLU A 214 -22.59 -4.77 -21.68
CA GLU A 214 -23.80 -4.42 -20.92
C GLU A 214 -25.05 -4.66 -21.79
N VAL A 215 -26.08 -5.28 -21.23
CA VAL A 215 -27.35 -5.56 -21.92
C VAL A 215 -28.54 -5.04 -21.13
N THR A 216 -29.50 -4.45 -21.85
CA THR A 216 -30.72 -3.88 -21.26
C THR A 216 -32.01 -4.49 -21.83
N THR A 217 -31.89 -5.45 -22.76
CA THR A 217 -33.01 -6.13 -23.40
C THR A 217 -32.80 -7.64 -23.44
N PHE A 218 -33.90 -8.40 -23.52
CA PHE A 218 -33.85 -9.85 -23.69
C PHE A 218 -33.16 -10.27 -25.00
N ASP A 219 -33.42 -9.54 -26.09
CA ASP A 219 -32.82 -9.83 -27.39
C ASP A 219 -31.31 -9.67 -27.38
N ASP A 220 -30.78 -8.63 -26.70
CA ASP A 220 -29.34 -8.46 -26.53
C ASP A 220 -28.73 -9.58 -25.68
N LEU A 221 -29.36 -9.91 -24.54
CA LEU A 221 -28.93 -11.02 -23.69
C LEU A 221 -28.87 -12.32 -24.51
N LYS A 222 -29.93 -12.63 -25.26
CA LYS A 222 -30.01 -13.81 -26.11
C LYS A 222 -28.91 -13.80 -27.18
N LYS A 223 -28.76 -12.69 -27.92
CA LYS A 223 -27.74 -12.52 -28.95
C LYS A 223 -26.34 -12.87 -28.45
N TYR A 224 -25.92 -12.32 -27.31
CA TYR A 224 -24.58 -12.58 -26.78
C TYR A 224 -24.46 -13.97 -26.15
N ALA A 225 -25.49 -14.44 -25.45
CA ALA A 225 -25.49 -15.76 -24.81
C ALA A 225 -25.47 -16.93 -25.82
N THR A 226 -26.04 -16.75 -27.01
CA THR A 226 -26.04 -17.76 -28.09
C THR A 226 -24.87 -17.58 -29.08
N SER A 227 -23.88 -16.72 -28.78
CA SER A 227 -22.69 -16.56 -29.61
C SER A 227 -21.62 -17.59 -29.26
N ASP A 228 -20.83 -18.05 -30.24
CA ASP A 228 -19.64 -18.88 -29.98
C ASP A 228 -18.45 -18.06 -29.44
N THR A 229 -18.50 -16.73 -29.56
CA THR A 229 -17.50 -15.83 -28.98
C THR A 229 -17.64 -15.82 -27.45
N PRO A 230 -16.54 -15.95 -26.68
CA PRO A 230 -16.59 -15.79 -25.23
C PRO A 230 -17.08 -14.40 -24.83
N TYR A 231 -17.94 -14.31 -23.82
CA TYR A 231 -18.45 -13.03 -23.30
C TYR A 231 -18.66 -13.08 -21.79
N THR A 232 -18.35 -11.96 -21.14
CA THR A 232 -18.98 -11.59 -19.87
C THR A 232 -20.14 -10.64 -20.17
N ILE A 233 -21.35 -11.06 -19.84
CA ILE A 233 -22.59 -10.37 -20.16
C ILE A 233 -23.17 -9.82 -18.86
N VAL A 234 -23.19 -8.51 -18.72
CA VAL A 234 -23.73 -7.81 -17.55
C VAL A 234 -25.12 -7.30 -17.87
N VAL A 235 -26.13 -7.83 -17.18
CA VAL A 235 -27.52 -7.35 -17.30
C VAL A 235 -27.69 -6.11 -16.43
N THR A 236 -28.00 -4.97 -17.05
CA THR A 236 -28.09 -3.66 -16.39
C THR A 236 -29.53 -3.12 -16.33
N LYS A 237 -30.50 -3.94 -16.74
CA LYS A 237 -31.94 -3.67 -16.61
C LYS A 237 -32.70 -4.97 -16.39
N ASP A 238 -33.71 -4.96 -15.54
CA ASP A 238 -34.59 -6.11 -15.35
C ASP A 238 -35.29 -6.50 -16.65
N LEU A 239 -35.31 -7.80 -16.94
CA LEU A 239 -35.78 -8.34 -18.22
C LEU A 239 -37.05 -9.18 -18.00
N SER A 240 -37.97 -9.12 -18.95
CA SER A 240 -39.24 -9.86 -18.89
C SER A 240 -39.66 -10.34 -20.28
N VAL A 241 -40.19 -11.56 -20.34
CA VAL A 241 -40.82 -12.15 -21.53
C VAL A 241 -42.21 -12.65 -21.16
N THR A 242 -43.26 -12.08 -21.73
CA THR A 242 -44.64 -12.36 -21.28
C THR A 242 -45.40 -13.36 -22.15
N ASP A 243 -44.83 -13.77 -23.28
CA ASP A 243 -45.51 -14.63 -24.24
C ASP A 243 -45.58 -16.08 -23.75
N LEU A 244 -46.79 -16.48 -23.35
CA LEU A 244 -47.09 -17.86 -22.95
C LEU A 244 -47.77 -18.62 -24.09
N ASN A 245 -47.33 -19.85 -24.32
CA ASN A 245 -47.89 -20.75 -25.31
C ASN A 245 -48.40 -22.03 -24.63
N LEU A 246 -49.55 -22.54 -25.07
CA LEU A 246 -50.03 -23.85 -24.66
C LEU A 246 -49.11 -24.94 -25.24
N ASN A 247 -48.70 -25.87 -24.38
CA ASN A 247 -48.02 -27.11 -24.74
C ASN A 247 -48.79 -28.26 -24.09
N GLY A 248 -49.63 -28.92 -24.88
CA GLY A 248 -50.67 -29.82 -24.37
C GLY A 248 -51.72 -29.03 -23.57
N GLU A 249 -51.92 -29.40 -22.31
CA GLU A 249 -52.93 -28.78 -21.43
C GLU A 249 -52.39 -27.68 -20.52
N ARG A 250 -51.11 -27.31 -20.64
CA ARG A 250 -50.40 -26.38 -19.74
C ARG A 250 -49.63 -25.31 -20.51
N TYR A 251 -49.40 -24.15 -19.91
CA TYR A 251 -48.64 -23.08 -20.54
C TYR A 251 -47.14 -23.15 -20.25
N MET A 252 -46.35 -22.60 -21.16
CA MET A 252 -44.94 -22.31 -20.97
C MET A 252 -44.50 -21.06 -21.74
N CYS A 253 -43.49 -20.35 -21.25
CA CYS A 253 -42.84 -19.27 -21.99
C CYS A 253 -41.73 -19.80 -22.92
N GLN A 254 -42.09 -20.27 -24.12
CA GLN A 254 -41.09 -20.75 -25.09
C GLN A 254 -40.21 -19.60 -25.62
N ALA A 255 -40.79 -18.41 -25.78
CA ALA A 255 -40.08 -17.23 -26.26
C ALA A 255 -38.91 -16.83 -25.34
N GLY A 256 -39.04 -17.09 -24.03
CA GLY A 256 -38.04 -16.77 -23.01
C GLY A 256 -36.82 -17.70 -22.98
N ARG A 257 -36.76 -18.74 -23.82
CA ARG A 257 -35.63 -19.67 -23.85
C ARG A 257 -34.38 -19.10 -24.54
N ILE A 258 -33.26 -19.30 -23.87
CA ILE A 258 -31.90 -19.02 -24.36
C ILE A 258 -31.10 -20.31 -24.25
N TYR A 259 -30.68 -20.87 -25.39
CA TYR A 259 -29.74 -22.00 -25.40
C TYR A 259 -28.31 -21.46 -25.36
N VAL A 260 -27.71 -21.43 -24.16
CA VAL A 260 -26.44 -20.76 -23.90
C VAL A 260 -25.28 -21.54 -24.50
N HIS A 261 -24.48 -20.86 -25.32
CA HIS A 261 -23.27 -21.42 -25.95
C HIS A 261 -22.08 -21.38 -24.98
N ASN A 262 -20.95 -22.00 -25.37
CA ASN A 262 -19.78 -22.16 -24.50
C ASN A 262 -19.16 -20.83 -24.04
N ASN A 263 -18.40 -20.87 -22.94
CA ASN A 263 -17.54 -19.77 -22.45
C ASN A 263 -18.31 -18.47 -22.18
N LYS A 264 -19.32 -18.55 -21.31
CA LYS A 264 -20.14 -17.41 -20.93
C LYS A 264 -20.07 -17.16 -19.43
N THR A 265 -19.95 -15.90 -19.08
CA THR A 265 -20.27 -15.41 -17.74
C THR A 265 -21.47 -14.48 -17.89
N ILE A 266 -22.58 -14.76 -17.24
CA ILE A 266 -23.82 -13.96 -17.31
C ILE A 266 -24.13 -13.49 -15.89
N ILE A 267 -24.14 -12.17 -15.67
CA ILE A 267 -24.21 -11.59 -14.33
C ILE A 267 -25.28 -10.50 -14.28
N GLY A 268 -26.14 -10.53 -13.26
CA GLY A 268 -27.03 -9.41 -12.93
C GLY A 268 -26.27 -8.32 -12.17
N SER A 269 -26.44 -7.06 -12.58
CA SER A 269 -25.89 -5.92 -11.84
C SER A 269 -26.53 -5.77 -10.46
N TYR A 270 -25.91 -5.02 -9.56
CA TYR A 270 -26.51 -4.77 -8.24
C TYR A 270 -27.83 -3.98 -8.34
N ALA A 271 -27.93 -3.09 -9.33
CA ALA A 271 -29.11 -2.25 -9.55
C ALA A 271 -30.23 -2.95 -10.33
N ALA A 272 -29.91 -3.97 -11.13
CA ALA A 272 -30.87 -4.67 -11.98
C ALA A 272 -30.43 -6.12 -12.20
N HIS A 273 -31.25 -7.05 -11.72
CA HIS A 273 -30.98 -8.48 -11.71
C HIS A 273 -32.24 -9.35 -11.68
N THR A 274 -33.42 -8.80 -11.95
CA THR A 274 -34.64 -9.60 -12.07
C THR A 274 -34.82 -10.09 -13.51
N LEU A 275 -35.03 -11.40 -13.65
CA LEU A 275 -35.38 -12.07 -14.90
C LEU A 275 -36.78 -12.68 -14.73
N PHE A 276 -37.75 -12.23 -15.52
CA PHE A 276 -39.10 -12.78 -15.52
C PHE A 276 -39.35 -13.62 -16.76
N ASN A 277 -39.69 -14.90 -16.59
CA ASN A 277 -39.92 -15.89 -17.65
C ASN A 277 -38.73 -16.15 -18.59
N VAL A 278 -37.52 -15.71 -18.23
CA VAL A 278 -36.30 -16.04 -18.97
C VAL A 278 -35.80 -17.41 -18.51
N GLN A 279 -35.44 -18.25 -19.47
CA GLN A 279 -34.95 -19.61 -19.22
C GLN A 279 -33.55 -19.78 -19.81
N PHE A 280 -32.59 -20.20 -18.99
CA PHE A 280 -31.26 -20.58 -19.46
C PHE A 280 -31.22 -22.09 -19.70
N CYS A 281 -31.00 -22.48 -20.95
CA CYS A 281 -30.96 -23.86 -21.38
C CYS A 281 -29.59 -24.21 -21.99
N THR A 282 -29.22 -25.49 -22.00
CA THR A 282 -28.10 -25.99 -22.81
C THR A 282 -28.53 -27.19 -23.63
N SER A 283 -27.99 -27.33 -24.85
CA SER A 283 -28.27 -28.48 -25.71
C SER A 283 -27.13 -28.77 -26.66
N SER A 284 -26.72 -30.04 -26.75
CA SER A 284 -25.71 -30.49 -27.72
C SER A 284 -26.07 -30.21 -29.18
N LYS A 285 -27.35 -29.88 -29.47
CA LYS A 285 -27.84 -29.50 -30.80
C LYS A 285 -27.89 -27.99 -31.04
N SER A 286 -27.71 -27.17 -30.02
CA SER A 286 -27.89 -25.71 -30.06
C SER A 286 -26.95 -25.00 -29.10
N GLY A 287 -25.66 -25.30 -29.20
CA GLY A 287 -24.64 -24.83 -28.26
C GLY A 287 -24.55 -25.73 -27.02
N THR A 288 -23.45 -26.48 -26.92
CA THR A 288 -23.24 -27.49 -25.87
C THR A 288 -23.33 -26.90 -24.45
N GLY A 289 -22.88 -25.65 -24.26
CA GLY A 289 -22.94 -24.96 -22.98
C GLY A 289 -21.84 -25.39 -22.01
N ASN A 290 -20.60 -25.51 -22.50
CA ASN A 290 -19.42 -25.76 -21.65
C ASN A 290 -18.90 -24.47 -21.02
N ASN A 291 -18.35 -24.56 -19.81
CA ASN A 291 -17.66 -23.47 -19.11
C ASN A 291 -18.57 -22.23 -18.96
N LEU A 292 -19.63 -22.38 -18.16
CA LEU A 292 -20.67 -21.38 -17.96
C LEU A 292 -20.73 -20.90 -16.51
N ILE A 293 -20.76 -19.59 -16.30
CA ILE A 293 -21.04 -18.97 -15.01
C ILE A 293 -22.32 -18.14 -15.17
N ILE A 294 -23.31 -18.38 -14.33
CA ILE A 294 -24.54 -17.59 -14.25
C ILE A 294 -24.68 -17.13 -12.79
N LYS A 295 -24.70 -15.82 -12.57
CA LYS A 295 -24.59 -15.27 -11.22
C LYS A 295 -25.47 -14.06 -10.96
N ASN A 296 -25.90 -13.93 -9.70
CA ASN A 296 -26.57 -12.73 -9.16
C ASN A 296 -27.87 -12.37 -9.88
N PHE A 297 -28.82 -13.30 -9.98
CA PHE A 297 -30.14 -13.05 -10.56
C PHE A 297 -31.26 -13.44 -9.61
N GLU A 298 -32.34 -12.68 -9.63
CA GLU A 298 -33.65 -13.15 -9.21
C GLU A 298 -34.41 -13.71 -10.41
N SER A 299 -34.59 -15.03 -10.43
CA SER A 299 -35.26 -15.77 -11.49
C SER A 299 -36.73 -15.99 -11.12
N ARG A 300 -37.64 -15.29 -11.79
CA ARG A 300 -39.10 -15.35 -11.63
C ARG A 300 -39.77 -15.95 -12.86
N HIS A 301 -40.96 -16.49 -12.70
CA HIS A 301 -41.80 -16.91 -13.81
C HIS A 301 -43.28 -16.64 -13.51
N ASP A 302 -44.09 -16.59 -14.55
CA ASP A 302 -45.54 -16.52 -14.46
C ASP A 302 -46.05 -17.84 -13.87
N ALA A 303 -46.92 -17.78 -12.86
CA ALA A 303 -47.51 -18.94 -12.21
C ALA A 303 -48.35 -19.83 -13.17
N GLU A 304 -48.74 -19.29 -14.32
CA GLU A 304 -49.38 -20.08 -15.38
C GLU A 304 -48.37 -20.86 -16.22
N SER A 305 -47.08 -20.48 -16.23
CA SER A 305 -46.01 -21.16 -16.97
C SER A 305 -45.60 -22.47 -16.28
N ASN A 306 -46.55 -23.39 -16.15
CA ASN A 306 -46.50 -24.54 -15.25
C ASN A 306 -46.33 -25.90 -15.96
N ASN A 307 -46.04 -25.88 -17.27
CA ASN A 307 -45.75 -27.09 -18.03
C ASN A 307 -44.52 -27.82 -17.48
N ASN A 308 -44.47 -29.15 -17.60
CA ASN A 308 -43.34 -29.96 -17.13
C ASN A 308 -41.96 -29.56 -17.68
N ASP A 309 -41.92 -29.01 -18.91
CA ASP A 309 -40.69 -28.52 -19.56
C ASP A 309 -40.45 -27.02 -19.31
N SER A 310 -41.33 -26.33 -18.59
CA SER A 310 -41.10 -24.96 -18.12
C SER A 310 -40.11 -25.01 -16.96
N ILE A 311 -38.82 -24.87 -17.27
CA ILE A 311 -37.74 -24.97 -16.29
C ILE A 311 -36.89 -23.72 -16.44
N GLN A 312 -36.73 -22.96 -15.35
CA GLN A 312 -35.97 -21.70 -15.41
C GLN A 312 -34.52 -21.97 -15.82
N PHE A 313 -33.87 -22.96 -15.22
CA PHE A 313 -32.49 -23.35 -15.55
C PHE A 313 -32.45 -24.81 -15.98
N TYR A 314 -32.31 -25.07 -17.28
CA TYR A 314 -32.34 -26.42 -17.87
C TYR A 314 -31.03 -26.79 -18.55
N PHE A 315 -30.13 -27.42 -17.81
CA PHE A 315 -28.86 -27.89 -18.32
C PHE A 315 -28.99 -29.33 -18.83
N GLY A 316 -29.27 -29.48 -20.12
CA GLY A 316 -29.36 -30.77 -20.81
C GLY A 316 -28.05 -31.25 -21.44
N SER A 317 -27.03 -30.40 -21.48
CA SER A 317 -25.67 -30.74 -21.91
C SER A 317 -24.65 -29.81 -21.28
N GLY A 318 -23.38 -30.05 -21.55
CA GLY A 318 -22.30 -29.13 -21.16
C GLY A 318 -21.61 -29.52 -19.87
N GLN A 319 -20.40 -29.03 -19.70
CA GLN A 319 -19.54 -29.38 -18.57
C GLN A 319 -18.93 -28.12 -17.98
N ASN A 320 -18.63 -28.14 -16.67
CA ASN A 320 -18.18 -26.97 -15.91
C ASN A 320 -19.23 -25.86 -15.94
N ILE A 321 -20.30 -26.05 -15.18
CA ILE A 321 -21.41 -25.08 -15.08
C ILE A 321 -21.53 -24.63 -13.63
N TRP A 322 -21.58 -23.32 -13.42
CA TRP A 322 -21.72 -22.72 -12.09
C TRP A 322 -22.92 -21.77 -12.08
N ALA A 323 -23.91 -22.10 -11.25
CA ALA A 323 -24.99 -21.20 -10.88
C ALA A 323 -24.73 -20.69 -9.46
N ASP A 324 -24.61 -19.37 -9.30
CA ASP A 324 -24.15 -18.75 -8.06
C ASP A 324 -25.02 -17.56 -7.65
N HIS A 325 -25.37 -17.44 -6.36
CA HIS A 325 -26.16 -16.31 -5.88
C HIS A 325 -27.43 -16.06 -6.71
N ILE A 326 -28.17 -17.13 -7.04
CA ILE A 326 -29.44 -17.04 -7.75
C ILE A 326 -30.59 -17.15 -6.75
N THR A 327 -31.54 -16.24 -6.80
CA THR A 327 -32.82 -16.35 -6.09
C THR A 327 -33.87 -16.89 -7.05
N PHE A 328 -34.22 -18.17 -6.90
CA PHE A 328 -35.32 -18.81 -7.61
C PHE A 328 -36.63 -18.54 -6.87
N THR A 329 -37.38 -17.58 -7.40
CA THR A 329 -38.64 -17.09 -6.83
C THR A 329 -39.81 -17.81 -7.48
N GLY A 330 -40.52 -18.61 -6.69
CA GLY A 330 -41.79 -19.24 -7.09
C GLY A 330 -42.98 -18.31 -6.85
N HIS A 331 -44.14 -18.89 -6.51
CA HIS A 331 -45.38 -18.14 -6.34
C HIS A 331 -46.30 -18.78 -5.28
N ASN A 332 -47.22 -17.97 -4.76
CA ASN A 332 -48.25 -18.46 -3.85
C ASN A 332 -49.15 -19.48 -4.56
N ASN A 333 -49.63 -20.49 -3.82
CA ASN A 333 -50.49 -21.56 -4.34
C ASN A 333 -49.86 -22.45 -5.43
N TYR A 334 -48.54 -22.71 -5.37
CA TYR A 334 -47.76 -23.57 -6.28
C TYR A 334 -48.23 -25.03 -6.45
N GLY A 335 -49.42 -25.40 -5.96
CA GLY A 335 -50.04 -26.69 -6.23
C GLY A 335 -50.75 -26.75 -7.58
N TYR A 336 -51.28 -25.61 -8.05
CA TYR A 336 -52.12 -25.52 -9.25
C TYR A 336 -52.01 -24.14 -9.91
N ALA A 337 -51.92 -24.12 -11.25
CA ALA A 337 -51.85 -22.88 -12.00
C ALA A 337 -53.15 -22.08 -11.89
N PRO A 338 -53.08 -20.74 -11.78
CA PRO A 338 -54.25 -19.90 -11.52
C PRO A 338 -55.38 -19.99 -12.57
N LYS A 339 -55.06 -20.12 -13.86
CA LYS A 339 -56.04 -20.10 -14.96
C LYS A 339 -56.43 -21.50 -15.40
N THR A 340 -55.48 -22.38 -15.68
CA THR A 340 -55.77 -23.75 -16.15
C THR A 340 -56.20 -24.69 -15.04
N GLN A 341 -55.91 -24.35 -13.76
CA GLN A 341 -56.15 -25.22 -12.60
C GLN A 341 -55.50 -26.61 -12.73
N LYS A 342 -54.51 -26.73 -13.61
CA LYS A 342 -53.70 -27.93 -13.75
C LYS A 342 -52.62 -27.90 -12.69
N VAL A 343 -52.24 -29.10 -12.24
CA VAL A 343 -51.13 -29.25 -11.30
C VAL A 343 -49.87 -28.62 -11.87
N ASP A 344 -49.17 -27.85 -11.06
CA ASP A 344 -47.90 -27.26 -11.43
C ASP A 344 -46.83 -28.34 -11.56
N GLU A 345 -46.35 -28.49 -12.79
CA GLU A 345 -45.35 -29.46 -13.18
C GLU A 345 -44.04 -28.81 -13.55
N ASP A 346 -43.89 -27.49 -13.52
CA ASP A 346 -42.62 -26.80 -13.74
C ASP A 346 -41.56 -27.14 -12.68
N LYS A 347 -40.32 -26.67 -12.90
CA LYS A 347 -39.21 -26.80 -11.94
C LYS A 347 -38.35 -25.54 -11.94
N PHE A 348 -37.63 -25.31 -10.85
CA PHE A 348 -36.59 -24.30 -10.86
C PHE A 348 -35.40 -24.70 -11.72
N MET A 349 -34.88 -25.92 -11.51
CA MET A 349 -33.66 -26.35 -12.19
C MET A 349 -33.69 -27.83 -12.56
N ALA A 350 -33.11 -28.14 -13.72
CA ALA A 350 -32.78 -29.50 -14.11
C ALA A 350 -31.34 -29.58 -14.64
N VAL A 351 -30.59 -30.57 -14.17
CA VAL A 351 -29.27 -30.93 -14.71
C VAL A 351 -29.29 -32.42 -15.02
N CYS A 352 -29.35 -32.74 -16.30
CA CYS A 352 -29.60 -34.11 -16.75
C CYS A 352 -28.99 -34.36 -18.14
N TYR A 353 -29.21 -35.57 -18.65
CA TYR A 353 -28.61 -36.06 -19.90
C TYR A 353 -27.09 -35.99 -19.86
N ASP A 354 -26.47 -35.17 -20.71
CA ASP A 354 -25.02 -35.12 -20.91
C ASP A 354 -24.36 -33.99 -20.10
N ALA A 355 -25.12 -33.27 -19.27
CA ALA A 355 -24.58 -32.23 -18.39
C ALA A 355 -23.76 -32.84 -17.24
N ASP A 356 -22.58 -32.30 -16.95
CA ASP A 356 -21.69 -32.82 -15.91
C ASP A 356 -20.85 -31.70 -15.25
N TYR A 357 -20.20 -32.00 -14.10
CA TYR A 357 -19.35 -31.05 -13.37
C TYR A 357 -20.05 -29.72 -13.06
N CYS A 358 -21.19 -29.80 -12.38
CA CYS A 358 -22.02 -28.64 -12.08
C CYS A 358 -21.95 -28.28 -10.58
N THR A 359 -21.78 -27.00 -10.27
CA THR A 359 -21.94 -26.47 -8.91
C THR A 359 -23.12 -25.50 -8.88
N VAL A 360 -23.99 -25.66 -7.90
CA VAL A 360 -25.01 -24.69 -7.52
C VAL A 360 -24.68 -24.22 -6.11
N SER A 361 -24.24 -22.98 -5.97
CA SER A 361 -23.81 -22.44 -4.69
C SER A 361 -24.50 -21.14 -4.34
N ASP A 362 -24.66 -20.92 -3.03
CA ASP A 362 -25.15 -19.66 -2.48
C ASP A 362 -26.49 -19.23 -3.11
N CYS A 363 -27.32 -20.15 -3.60
CA CYS A 363 -28.62 -19.86 -4.22
C CYS A 363 -29.76 -19.99 -3.20
N SER A 364 -30.87 -19.30 -3.44
CA SER A 364 -32.11 -19.46 -2.68
C SER A 364 -33.23 -20.00 -3.57
N PHE A 365 -34.05 -20.90 -3.04
CA PHE A 365 -35.19 -21.53 -3.70
C PHE A 365 -36.40 -21.47 -2.77
N GLY A 366 -37.56 -21.03 -3.26
CA GLY A 366 -38.75 -21.06 -2.43
C GLY A 366 -40.09 -20.79 -3.09
N ALA A 367 -41.15 -21.14 -2.36
CA ALA A 367 -42.55 -21.09 -2.76
C ALA A 367 -42.83 -21.86 -4.07
N HIS A 368 -42.41 -23.13 -4.13
CA HIS A 368 -42.56 -23.93 -5.35
C HIS A 368 -42.74 -25.43 -5.07
N LYS A 369 -43.46 -26.13 -5.95
CA LYS A 369 -43.70 -27.57 -5.78
C LYS A 369 -42.46 -28.40 -6.03
N TYR A 370 -41.87 -28.30 -7.22
CA TYR A 370 -40.70 -29.08 -7.62
C TYR A 370 -39.45 -28.21 -7.67
N GLY A 371 -38.47 -28.46 -6.80
CA GLY A 371 -37.20 -27.72 -6.77
C GLY A 371 -36.26 -28.12 -7.90
N VAL A 372 -35.38 -29.07 -7.62
CA VAL A 372 -34.24 -29.40 -8.47
C VAL A 372 -34.27 -30.87 -8.93
N LEU A 373 -34.12 -31.11 -10.23
CA LEU A 373 -34.08 -32.44 -10.86
C LEU A 373 -32.68 -32.77 -11.37
N LEU A 374 -32.03 -33.78 -10.80
CA LEU A 374 -30.64 -34.11 -11.08
C LEU A 374 -30.49 -35.56 -11.59
N GLY A 375 -29.90 -35.71 -12.78
CA GLY A 375 -29.72 -36.99 -13.44
C GLY A 375 -30.88 -37.41 -14.34
N TYR A 376 -30.57 -38.31 -15.28
CA TYR A 376 -31.53 -38.78 -16.27
C TYR A 376 -32.71 -39.54 -15.62
N PRO A 377 -33.97 -39.27 -16.00
CA PRO A 377 -35.12 -39.65 -15.17
C PRO A 377 -35.57 -41.12 -15.21
N ALA A 378 -35.22 -41.87 -16.25
CA ALA A 378 -35.63 -43.27 -16.37
C ALA A 378 -34.82 -44.18 -15.43
N ASP A 379 -35.41 -45.28 -14.97
CA ASP A 379 -34.82 -46.26 -14.05
C ASP A 379 -34.80 -47.66 -14.69
N ASP A 380 -33.99 -47.82 -15.73
CA ASP A 380 -33.90 -49.03 -16.54
C ASP A 380 -32.45 -49.37 -16.92
N ALA A 381 -32.23 -50.59 -17.42
CA ALA A 381 -30.89 -51.10 -17.72
C ALA A 381 -30.17 -50.32 -18.83
N ASN A 382 -30.89 -49.81 -19.84
CA ASN A 382 -30.29 -49.04 -20.94
C ASN A 382 -29.83 -47.68 -20.44
N THR A 383 -30.65 -47.03 -19.61
CA THR A 383 -30.32 -45.77 -18.97
C THR A 383 -29.11 -45.92 -18.05
N LYS A 384 -29.08 -46.97 -17.22
CA LYS A 384 -27.93 -47.29 -16.37
C LYS A 384 -26.64 -47.42 -17.19
N ALA A 385 -26.67 -48.16 -18.29
CA ALA A 385 -25.50 -48.36 -19.14
C ALA A 385 -24.93 -47.04 -19.71
N LYS A 386 -25.78 -46.02 -19.89
CA LYS A 386 -25.36 -44.72 -20.43
C LYS A 386 -24.99 -43.69 -19.37
N TYR A 387 -25.75 -43.59 -18.28
CA TYR A 387 -25.67 -42.43 -17.37
C TYR A 387 -25.21 -42.77 -15.96
N ASN A 388 -24.92 -44.04 -15.64
CA ASN A 388 -24.38 -44.36 -14.32
C ASN A 388 -23.10 -43.54 -14.05
N ASN A 389 -23.00 -42.96 -12.87
CA ASN A 389 -21.95 -42.02 -12.45
C ASN A 389 -22.05 -40.59 -13.03
N PHE A 390 -23.14 -40.25 -13.72
CA PHE A 390 -23.42 -38.90 -14.20
C PHE A 390 -24.80 -38.43 -13.68
N PRO A 391 -24.96 -37.15 -13.29
CA PRO A 391 -23.95 -36.09 -13.27
C PRO A 391 -23.14 -36.05 -11.97
N ARG A 392 -22.02 -35.35 -12.00
CA ARG A 392 -21.23 -34.95 -10.82
C ARG A 392 -21.61 -33.54 -10.43
N MET A 393 -22.18 -33.41 -9.24
CA MET A 393 -22.81 -32.16 -8.81
C MET A 393 -22.54 -31.81 -7.35
N SER A 394 -22.46 -30.51 -7.12
CA SER A 394 -22.31 -29.92 -5.79
C SER A 394 -23.45 -28.93 -5.54
N LEU A 395 -24.17 -29.12 -4.44
CA LEU A 395 -25.12 -28.16 -3.89
C LEU A 395 -24.48 -27.60 -2.61
N ILE A 396 -24.02 -26.34 -2.64
CA ILE A 396 -23.23 -25.76 -1.55
C ILE A 396 -23.89 -24.48 -1.01
N ALA A 397 -24.14 -24.41 0.30
CA ALA A 397 -24.64 -23.21 0.96
C ALA A 397 -25.91 -22.61 0.34
N ASN A 398 -26.82 -23.47 -0.14
CA ASN A 398 -28.10 -23.03 -0.69
C ASN A 398 -29.18 -22.99 0.38
N LYS A 399 -30.14 -22.09 0.20
CA LYS A 399 -31.33 -21.95 1.04
C LYS A 399 -32.57 -22.45 0.30
N PHE A 400 -33.10 -23.59 0.71
CA PHE A 400 -34.40 -24.10 0.27
C PHE A 400 -35.43 -23.77 1.35
N ASN A 401 -36.39 -22.89 1.05
CA ASN A 401 -37.44 -22.51 1.98
C ASN A 401 -38.80 -22.57 1.31
N ASP A 402 -39.68 -23.46 1.76
CA ASP A 402 -40.97 -23.71 1.10
C ASP A 402 -40.81 -24.26 -0.33
N THR A 403 -39.83 -25.15 -0.49
CA THR A 403 -39.65 -25.97 -1.69
C THR A 403 -40.20 -27.36 -1.37
N ASN A 404 -41.40 -27.65 -1.85
CA ASN A 404 -42.20 -28.75 -1.31
C ASN A 404 -41.59 -30.14 -1.58
N THR A 405 -41.15 -30.42 -2.79
CA THR A 405 -40.44 -31.65 -3.11
C THR A 405 -39.21 -31.35 -3.95
N ARG A 406 -38.17 -32.16 -3.78
CA ARG A 406 -36.87 -31.99 -4.45
C ARG A 406 -36.15 -30.72 -3.99
N GLY A 407 -36.23 -30.42 -2.70
CA GLY A 407 -35.47 -29.37 -2.03
C GLY A 407 -34.65 -29.99 -0.89
N PRO A 408 -33.40 -30.47 -1.11
CA PRO A 408 -32.51 -29.99 -2.16
C PRO A 408 -32.61 -30.62 -3.55
N GLY A 409 -33.07 -31.87 -3.73
CA GLY A 409 -33.13 -32.42 -5.09
C GLY A 409 -33.57 -33.87 -5.24
N LEU A 410 -34.12 -34.17 -6.41
CA LEU A 410 -34.29 -35.54 -6.89
C LEU A 410 -33.00 -35.97 -7.58
N MET A 411 -32.32 -37.00 -7.08
CA MET A 411 -31.00 -37.41 -7.54
C MET A 411 -31.03 -38.82 -8.14
N ARG A 412 -30.38 -39.01 -9.29
CA ARG A 412 -30.24 -40.30 -9.99
C ARG A 412 -28.83 -40.45 -10.55
N TRP A 413 -28.32 -41.68 -10.55
CA TRP A 413 -27.11 -42.18 -11.23
C TRP A 413 -25.75 -41.62 -10.79
N GLY A 414 -25.66 -40.32 -10.54
CA GLY A 414 -24.44 -39.55 -10.36
C GLY A 414 -23.93 -39.40 -8.93
N TYR A 415 -23.01 -38.45 -8.76
CA TYR A 415 -22.37 -38.09 -7.48
C TYR A 415 -22.83 -36.71 -7.03
N PHE A 416 -23.29 -36.62 -5.79
CA PHE A 416 -23.93 -35.42 -5.24
C PHE A 416 -23.32 -35.05 -3.90
N HIS A 417 -22.58 -33.95 -3.86
CA HIS A 417 -22.14 -33.34 -2.61
C HIS A 417 -23.17 -32.30 -2.19
N SER A 418 -23.78 -32.48 -1.02
CA SER A 418 -24.68 -31.50 -0.41
C SER A 418 -23.99 -30.90 0.82
N LEU A 419 -23.44 -29.70 0.70
CA LEU A 419 -22.66 -29.04 1.75
C LEU A 419 -23.39 -27.83 2.29
N ASN A 420 -23.53 -27.73 3.62
CA ASN A 420 -24.00 -26.51 4.29
C ASN A 420 -25.34 -25.93 3.77
N ASN A 421 -26.21 -26.74 3.18
CA ASN A 421 -27.51 -26.26 2.71
C ASN A 421 -28.47 -26.08 3.89
N TYR A 422 -29.27 -25.00 3.86
CA TYR A 422 -30.38 -24.80 4.78
C TYR A 422 -31.70 -25.14 4.09
N VAL A 423 -32.38 -26.17 4.60
CA VAL A 423 -33.60 -26.73 4.05
C VAL A 423 -34.72 -26.59 5.07
N ASN A 424 -35.73 -25.78 4.76
CA ASN A 424 -36.82 -25.45 5.66
C ASN A 424 -38.17 -25.58 4.93
N LYS A 425 -39.20 -26.10 5.61
CA LYS A 425 -40.56 -26.24 5.06
C LYS A 425 -40.57 -27.02 3.74
N PHE A 426 -40.53 -28.34 3.84
CA PHE A 426 -40.52 -29.25 2.69
C PHE A 426 -41.36 -30.49 3.01
N SER A 427 -41.85 -31.20 2.00
CA SER A 427 -42.38 -32.56 2.11
C SER A 427 -41.32 -33.62 1.82
N MET A 428 -40.47 -33.40 0.81
CA MET A 428 -39.42 -34.33 0.39
C MET A 428 -38.11 -33.60 0.06
N ALA A 429 -37.03 -33.94 0.76
CA ALA A 429 -35.72 -33.34 0.50
C ALA A 429 -34.94 -34.08 -0.60
N TYR A 430 -34.20 -35.14 -0.24
CA TYR A 430 -33.45 -35.95 -1.20
C TYR A 430 -34.25 -37.14 -1.67
N THR A 431 -34.39 -37.30 -2.98
CA THR A 431 -34.81 -38.59 -3.56
C THR A 431 -33.58 -39.43 -3.85
N VAL A 432 -33.50 -40.62 -3.24
CA VAL A 432 -32.30 -41.45 -3.19
C VAL A 432 -32.54 -42.77 -3.94
N ILE A 433 -32.44 -42.72 -5.27
CA ILE A 433 -32.79 -43.83 -6.17
C ILE A 433 -31.79 -43.93 -7.34
N SER A 434 -31.90 -45.00 -8.14
CA SER A 434 -31.18 -45.17 -9.41
C SER A 434 -29.66 -45.05 -9.28
N GLU A 435 -29.04 -45.76 -8.32
CA GLU A 435 -27.60 -45.71 -8.02
C GLU A 435 -27.00 -44.32 -7.79
N CYS A 436 -27.78 -43.32 -7.37
CA CYS A 436 -27.21 -42.03 -6.95
C CYS A 436 -26.26 -42.21 -5.76
N LYS A 437 -25.20 -41.39 -5.67
CA LYS A 437 -24.26 -41.35 -4.55
C LYS A 437 -24.32 -39.98 -3.89
N ILE A 438 -25.00 -39.90 -2.75
CA ILE A 438 -25.22 -38.63 -2.04
C ILE A 438 -24.38 -38.61 -0.76
N PHE A 439 -23.60 -37.55 -0.59
CA PHE A 439 -22.97 -37.23 0.68
C PHE A 439 -23.40 -35.85 1.14
N ALA A 440 -24.11 -35.80 2.28
CA ALA A 440 -24.54 -34.57 2.91
C ALA A 440 -23.61 -34.21 4.08
N GLU A 441 -23.25 -32.93 4.20
CA GLU A 441 -22.31 -32.44 5.19
C GLU A 441 -22.84 -31.14 5.81
N ASN A 442 -22.98 -31.11 7.13
CA ASN A 442 -23.30 -29.90 7.90
C ASN A 442 -24.51 -29.12 7.35
N CYS A 443 -25.52 -29.84 6.83
CA CYS A 443 -26.76 -29.26 6.35
C CYS A 443 -27.75 -29.09 7.51
N VAL A 444 -28.80 -28.30 7.30
CA VAL A 444 -29.82 -28.02 8.31
C VAL A 444 -31.19 -28.33 7.72
N TYR A 445 -31.95 -29.22 8.37
CA TYR A 445 -33.30 -29.58 7.94
C TYR A 445 -34.31 -29.24 9.03
N GLU A 446 -35.27 -28.39 8.69
CA GLU A 446 -36.26 -27.88 9.63
C GLU A 446 -37.69 -27.93 9.07
N ASN A 447 -38.66 -28.22 9.95
CA ASN A 447 -40.10 -28.07 9.68
C ASN A 447 -40.55 -28.80 8.41
N GLY A 448 -40.12 -30.06 8.24
CA GLY A 448 -40.27 -30.78 6.98
C GLY A 448 -40.83 -32.20 7.12
N GLY A 449 -41.09 -32.83 5.97
CA GLY A 449 -41.45 -34.23 5.85
C GLY A 449 -40.21 -35.11 5.86
N ASN A 450 -39.98 -35.86 4.79
CA ASN A 450 -38.92 -36.86 4.71
C ASN A 450 -37.62 -36.26 4.15
N VAL A 451 -36.51 -36.43 4.89
CA VAL A 451 -35.19 -36.02 4.37
C VAL A 451 -34.68 -37.02 3.34
N ILE A 452 -34.74 -38.31 3.65
CA ILE A 452 -34.32 -39.41 2.78
C ILE A 452 -35.56 -40.06 2.15
N CYS A 453 -35.69 -39.95 0.83
CA CYS A 453 -36.84 -40.44 0.07
C CYS A 453 -36.46 -41.55 -0.92
N ASP A 454 -36.71 -42.80 -0.54
CA ASP A 454 -36.21 -44.02 -1.19
C ASP A 454 -37.23 -45.19 -1.16
N TRP A 455 -38.52 -44.86 -1.10
CA TRP A 455 -39.63 -45.82 -0.96
C TRP A 455 -40.31 -46.20 -2.28
N ASP A 456 -39.97 -45.56 -3.39
CA ASP A 456 -40.51 -45.94 -4.70
C ASP A 456 -40.02 -47.34 -5.07
N LYS A 457 -40.87 -48.15 -5.72
CA LYS A 457 -40.42 -49.41 -6.33
C LYS A 457 -39.45 -49.09 -7.47
N VAL A 458 -38.16 -49.20 -7.18
CA VAL A 458 -37.07 -48.96 -8.14
C VAL A 458 -36.34 -50.24 -8.48
N ASN A 459 -35.83 -50.33 -9.70
CA ASN A 459 -34.98 -51.42 -10.17
C ASN A 459 -33.56 -51.30 -9.60
N TYR A 460 -33.13 -50.06 -9.30
CA TYR A 460 -31.83 -49.77 -8.74
C TYR A 460 -31.95 -48.85 -7.54
N ILE A 461 -31.45 -49.28 -6.39
CA ILE A 461 -31.42 -48.51 -5.15
C ILE A 461 -30.42 -47.36 -5.22
N GLY A 462 -30.61 -46.32 -4.41
CA GLY A 462 -29.64 -45.22 -4.24
C GLY A 462 -28.78 -45.36 -2.97
N TYR A 463 -27.76 -44.50 -2.88
CA TYR A 463 -26.82 -44.45 -1.77
C TYR A 463 -26.79 -43.06 -1.10
N TYR A 464 -26.86 -43.05 0.23
CA TYR A 464 -26.85 -41.83 1.05
C TYR A 464 -25.93 -42.00 2.26
N SER A 465 -25.18 -40.96 2.59
CA SER A 465 -24.49 -40.82 3.87
C SER A 465 -24.42 -39.37 4.28
N GLU A 466 -24.28 -39.13 5.57
CA GLU A 466 -24.27 -37.78 6.12
C GLU A 466 -23.33 -37.66 7.32
N THR A 467 -22.78 -36.45 7.52
CA THR A 467 -22.10 -36.06 8.76
C THR A 467 -22.41 -34.62 9.16
N GLY A 468 -22.51 -34.36 10.47
CA GLY A 468 -22.58 -33.02 11.04
C GLY A 468 -23.85 -32.19 10.78
N SER A 469 -24.83 -32.71 10.04
CA SER A 469 -26.11 -32.03 9.81
C SER A 469 -27.03 -32.02 11.05
N THR A 470 -27.98 -31.09 11.08
CA THR A 470 -29.00 -30.98 12.14
C THR A 470 -30.41 -31.19 11.60
N PHE A 471 -31.28 -31.73 12.46
CA PHE A 471 -32.65 -32.11 12.13
C PHE A 471 -33.61 -31.62 13.19
N SER A 472 -34.63 -30.85 12.80
CA SER A 472 -35.67 -30.37 13.73
C SER A 472 -37.04 -30.43 13.08
N GLY A 473 -37.99 -31.14 13.69
CA GLY A 473 -39.34 -31.28 13.15
C GLY A 473 -39.39 -31.87 11.74
N CYS A 474 -38.59 -32.91 11.48
CA CYS A 474 -38.58 -33.65 10.22
C CYS A 474 -38.46 -35.17 10.43
N ASN A 475 -38.78 -35.94 9.38
CA ASN A 475 -38.85 -37.39 9.36
C ASN A 475 -37.78 -38.02 8.44
N ARG A 476 -37.54 -39.33 8.59
CA ARG A 476 -36.61 -40.13 7.78
C ARG A 476 -35.24 -39.45 7.61
N THR A 477 -34.63 -39.13 8.75
CA THR A 477 -33.37 -38.38 8.85
C THR A 477 -32.13 -39.26 8.81
N LYS A 478 -32.30 -40.59 8.83
CA LYS A 478 -31.21 -41.57 8.77
C LYS A 478 -31.53 -42.67 7.77
N GLN A 479 -30.48 -43.27 7.20
CA GLN A 479 -30.58 -44.44 6.34
C GLN A 479 -31.35 -45.57 7.05
N GLY A 480 -32.27 -46.24 6.35
CA GLY A 480 -33.11 -47.28 6.96
C GLY A 480 -34.14 -46.72 7.95
N GLY A 481 -34.57 -45.47 7.76
CA GLY A 481 -35.42 -44.73 8.69
C GLY A 481 -36.81 -45.34 8.95
N ASP A 482 -37.25 -46.28 8.10
CA ASP A 482 -38.42 -47.14 8.29
C ASP A 482 -38.30 -48.46 7.51
N SER A 483 -39.29 -49.35 7.64
CA SER A 483 -39.31 -50.69 7.02
C SER A 483 -39.38 -50.68 5.49
N ASN A 484 -39.70 -49.55 4.88
CA ASN A 484 -39.84 -49.39 3.42
C ASN A 484 -38.66 -48.63 2.81
N SER A 485 -37.63 -48.31 3.60
CA SER A 485 -36.39 -47.68 3.14
C SER A 485 -35.47 -48.70 2.47
N THR A 486 -34.97 -48.36 1.28
CA THR A 486 -34.10 -49.20 0.44
C THR A 486 -32.69 -48.61 0.26
N ALA A 487 -32.46 -47.36 0.68
CA ALA A 487 -31.19 -46.66 0.50
C ALA A 487 -30.04 -47.33 1.28
N GLN A 488 -28.88 -47.40 0.64
CA GLN A 488 -27.66 -47.95 1.21
C GLN A 488 -26.63 -46.87 1.58
N ALA A 489 -25.59 -47.26 2.31
CA ALA A 489 -24.54 -46.34 2.73
C ALA A 489 -23.70 -45.89 1.52
N CYS A 490 -23.50 -44.58 1.38
CA CYS A 490 -22.60 -44.01 0.38
C CYS A 490 -21.16 -43.99 0.92
N ASN A 491 -20.26 -44.73 0.29
CA ASN A 491 -18.83 -44.78 0.67
C ASN A 491 -17.98 -43.70 -0.02
N TRP A 492 -18.49 -43.06 -1.07
CA TRP A 492 -17.79 -41.97 -1.76
C TRP A 492 -17.74 -40.71 -0.89
N ARG A 493 -16.63 -39.96 -0.98
CA ARG A 493 -16.42 -38.70 -0.27
C ARG A 493 -15.91 -37.61 -1.22
N PRO A 494 -16.50 -36.39 -1.22
CA PRO A 494 -16.09 -35.28 -2.09
C PRO A 494 -14.63 -34.86 -1.95
N ALA A 495 -14.05 -35.00 -0.75
CA ALA A 495 -12.65 -34.70 -0.49
C ALA A 495 -11.65 -35.54 -1.33
N SER A 496 -12.10 -36.66 -1.89
CA SER A 496 -11.31 -37.44 -2.86
C SER A 496 -11.20 -36.76 -4.23
N ASN A 497 -12.09 -35.81 -4.53
CA ASN A 497 -12.16 -35.08 -5.79
C ASN A 497 -11.66 -33.64 -5.68
N TYR A 498 -12.05 -32.89 -4.66
CA TYR A 498 -11.68 -31.48 -4.50
C TYR A 498 -11.56 -31.08 -3.04
N SER A 499 -10.78 -30.03 -2.80
CA SER A 499 -10.71 -29.34 -1.51
C SER A 499 -11.89 -28.38 -1.37
N TYR A 500 -12.39 -28.20 -0.15
CA TYR A 500 -13.49 -27.29 0.14
C TYR A 500 -13.41 -26.76 1.58
N VAL A 501 -14.03 -25.61 1.79
CA VAL A 501 -14.29 -24.99 3.08
C VAL A 501 -15.70 -25.34 3.52
N SER A 502 -15.82 -25.90 4.73
CA SER A 502 -17.10 -26.22 5.35
C SER A 502 -17.32 -25.36 6.60
N LYS A 503 -18.58 -25.04 6.91
CA LYS A 503 -19.00 -24.46 8.19
C LYS A 503 -19.73 -25.49 9.05
N SER A 504 -19.88 -25.23 10.35
CA SER A 504 -20.78 -26.02 11.20
C SER A 504 -22.23 -25.86 10.70
N ALA A 505 -23.12 -26.81 11.03
CA ALA A 505 -24.53 -26.69 10.66
C ALA A 505 -25.20 -25.42 11.26
N ALA A 506 -24.83 -25.03 12.48
CA ALA A 506 -25.32 -23.80 13.11
C ALA A 506 -24.92 -22.55 12.31
N ASP A 507 -23.65 -22.46 11.92
CA ASP A 507 -23.14 -21.36 11.11
C ASP A 507 -23.69 -21.39 9.68
N ALA A 508 -23.92 -22.57 9.13
CA ALA A 508 -24.51 -22.76 7.81
C ALA A 508 -25.92 -22.16 7.72
N LYS A 509 -26.76 -22.34 8.75
CA LYS A 509 -28.10 -21.72 8.82
C LYS A 509 -27.99 -20.19 8.80
N SER A 510 -27.13 -19.63 9.65
CA SER A 510 -26.92 -18.18 9.74
C SER A 510 -26.39 -17.61 8.43
N TYR A 511 -25.42 -18.28 7.83
CA TYR A 511 -24.85 -17.94 6.52
C TYR A 511 -25.92 -17.96 5.44
N CYS A 512 -26.62 -19.09 5.25
CA CYS A 512 -27.60 -19.23 4.17
C CYS A 512 -28.76 -18.25 4.32
N SER A 513 -29.16 -17.95 5.56
CA SER A 513 -30.22 -16.99 5.82
C SER A 513 -29.84 -15.55 5.44
N SER A 514 -28.54 -15.24 5.45
CA SER A 514 -28.03 -13.87 5.24
C SER A 514 -27.52 -13.64 3.82
N TYR A 515 -26.98 -14.69 3.18
CA TYR A 515 -26.17 -14.53 1.97
C TYR A 515 -26.62 -15.38 0.77
N SER A 516 -27.41 -16.46 0.97
CA SER A 516 -27.89 -17.24 -0.18
C SER A 516 -28.96 -16.46 -0.96
N GLY A 517 -28.77 -16.36 -2.29
CA GLY A 517 -29.59 -15.60 -3.22
C GLY A 517 -28.83 -14.44 -3.85
N CYS A 518 -29.47 -13.76 -4.79
CA CYS A 518 -28.90 -12.57 -5.41
C CYS A 518 -28.75 -11.42 -4.41
N GLN A 519 -27.81 -10.53 -4.69
CA GLN A 519 -27.44 -9.38 -3.89
C GLN A 519 -27.67 -8.09 -4.67
N SER A 520 -28.19 -7.08 -3.98
CA SER A 520 -28.43 -5.74 -4.53
C SER A 520 -27.34 -4.73 -4.17
N GLY A 521 -26.25 -5.19 -3.53
CA GLY A 521 -25.16 -4.32 -3.12
C GLY A 521 -23.87 -5.09 -2.83
N LYS A 522 -22.76 -4.46 -3.14
CA LYS A 522 -21.41 -5.03 -3.04
C LYS A 522 -21.02 -5.43 -1.61
N ASP A 523 -21.54 -4.72 -0.61
CA ASP A 523 -21.19 -4.89 0.81
C ASP A 523 -21.84 -6.12 1.46
N ASN A 524 -22.70 -6.86 0.74
CA ASN A 524 -23.33 -8.08 1.24
C ASN A 524 -22.90 -9.36 0.49
N MET A 525 -22.13 -9.23 -0.59
CA MET A 525 -21.57 -10.39 -1.28
C MET A 525 -20.68 -11.21 -0.33
N MET A 526 -20.82 -12.53 -0.38
CA MET A 526 -20.12 -13.43 0.53
C MET A 526 -19.80 -14.76 -0.15
N TYR A 527 -18.76 -15.44 0.31
CA TYR A 527 -18.49 -16.84 0.02
C TYR A 527 -18.09 -17.56 1.29
N LEU A 528 -18.28 -18.88 1.37
CA LEU A 528 -17.95 -19.66 2.57
C LEU A 528 -16.51 -19.44 3.06
N ARG A 529 -15.57 -19.19 2.13
CA ARG A 529 -14.16 -18.96 2.45
C ARG A 529 -13.89 -17.59 3.07
N TYR A 530 -14.71 -16.58 2.81
CA TYR A 530 -14.46 -15.22 3.30
C TYR A 530 -14.66 -15.14 4.81
N ALA A 531 -13.80 -14.36 5.47
CA ALA A 531 -13.95 -14.02 6.88
C ALA A 531 -14.91 -12.84 7.10
N SER A 532 -15.02 -11.96 6.10
CA SER A 532 -15.82 -10.73 6.13
C SER A 532 -16.67 -10.62 4.87
N LYS A 533 -17.88 -10.08 5.01
CA LYS A 533 -18.75 -9.77 3.86
C LYS A 533 -18.24 -8.54 3.11
N GLY A 534 -18.59 -8.49 1.84
CA GLY A 534 -18.31 -7.36 0.97
C GLY A 534 -17.21 -7.66 -0.04
N ILE A 535 -17.45 -7.27 -1.28
CA ILE A 535 -16.43 -7.20 -2.32
C ILE A 535 -16.42 -5.78 -2.90
N PRO A 536 -15.27 -5.25 -3.37
CA PRO A 536 -15.24 -3.96 -4.01
C PRO A 536 -16.05 -3.91 -5.32
N SER A 537 -16.30 -2.69 -5.79
CA SER A 537 -16.96 -2.46 -7.07
C SER A 537 -16.16 -3.07 -8.22
N ALA A 538 -16.87 -3.52 -9.26
CA ALA A 538 -16.24 -4.10 -10.45
C ALA A 538 -15.35 -3.12 -11.22
N GLY A 539 -15.53 -1.81 -11.05
CA GLY A 539 -14.66 -0.79 -11.65
C GLY A 539 -13.62 -0.19 -10.71
N TRP A 540 -13.52 -0.68 -9.46
CA TRP A 540 -12.64 -0.06 -8.46
C TRP A 540 -11.17 -0.33 -8.77
N ASN A 541 -10.41 0.75 -8.93
CA ASN A 541 -8.96 0.77 -9.03
C ASN A 541 -8.44 1.96 -8.22
N GLU A 542 -7.34 1.77 -7.49
CA GLU A 542 -6.64 2.85 -6.80
C GLU A 542 -5.68 3.56 -7.75
N GLN A 543 -5.58 4.88 -7.63
CA GLN A 543 -4.55 5.66 -8.31
C GLN A 543 -3.18 5.47 -7.63
N PRO A 544 -2.05 5.76 -8.30
CA PRO A 544 -0.76 5.80 -7.64
C PRO A 544 -0.83 6.65 -6.37
N SER A 545 -0.23 6.14 -5.30
CA SER A 545 -0.05 6.89 -4.08
C SER A 545 0.77 8.15 -4.39
N GLY A 546 0.32 9.28 -3.86
CA GLY A 546 1.13 10.49 -3.86
C GLY A 546 2.45 10.29 -3.09
N PRO A 547 3.40 11.23 -3.23
CA PRO A 547 4.65 11.20 -2.48
C PRO A 547 4.43 11.08 -0.96
N SER A 548 5.22 10.24 -0.29
CA SER A 548 5.20 10.12 1.17
C SER A 548 6.05 11.21 1.81
N ALA A 549 5.41 12.15 2.51
CA ALA A 549 6.10 13.21 3.23
C ALA A 549 6.93 12.65 4.39
N ALA A 550 8.18 13.10 4.51
CA ALA A 550 8.99 12.95 5.71
C ALA A 550 8.54 13.96 6.77
N THR A 551 8.72 13.59 8.04
CA THR A 551 8.37 14.44 9.19
C THR A 551 9.62 14.80 9.98
N PHE A 552 9.78 16.08 10.29
CA PHE A 552 10.81 16.66 11.12
C PHE A 552 10.18 17.36 12.33
N THR A 553 10.93 17.46 13.42
CA THR A 553 10.56 18.30 14.58
C THR A 553 10.42 19.75 14.14
N ASP A 554 9.32 20.40 14.54
CA ASP A 554 9.11 21.82 14.24
C ASP A 554 10.23 22.68 14.85
N GLY A 555 10.82 23.55 14.02
CA GLY A 555 11.97 24.38 14.37
C GLY A 555 13.34 23.72 14.25
N ALA A 556 13.43 22.48 13.74
CA ALA A 556 14.71 21.80 13.53
C ALA A 556 15.60 22.55 12.51
N LEU A 557 16.91 22.54 12.76
CA LEU A 557 17.93 23.24 11.97
C LEU A 557 18.78 22.26 11.17
N TYR A 558 18.97 22.55 9.88
CA TYR A 558 19.74 21.72 8.97
C TYR A 558 20.59 22.55 8.00
N ARG A 559 21.69 21.96 7.55
CA ARG A 559 22.34 22.31 6.29
C ARG A 559 21.92 21.30 5.22
N PHE A 560 21.59 21.78 4.02
CA PHE A 560 21.26 20.89 2.90
C PHE A 560 22.46 20.74 1.98
N ARG A 561 23.05 19.54 1.93
CA ARG A 561 24.17 19.22 1.05
C ARG A 561 23.65 18.51 -0.20
N ASN A 562 23.94 19.05 -1.38
CA ASN A 562 23.52 18.45 -2.63
C ASN A 562 24.30 17.16 -2.91
N VAL A 563 23.60 16.07 -3.24
CA VAL A 563 24.22 14.74 -3.45
C VAL A 563 25.18 14.76 -4.66
N ASN A 564 24.89 15.52 -5.71
CA ASN A 564 25.71 15.55 -6.91
C ASN A 564 27.00 16.39 -6.76
N SER A 565 26.95 17.54 -6.08
CA SER A 565 28.09 18.47 -5.96
C SER A 565 28.85 18.39 -4.65
N GLN A 566 28.21 17.85 -3.59
CA GLN A 566 28.70 17.90 -2.20
C GLN A 566 28.82 19.31 -1.62
N LEU A 567 28.18 20.30 -2.26
CA LEU A 567 28.08 21.69 -1.79
C LEU A 567 26.74 21.95 -1.08
N TYR A 568 26.67 23.05 -0.33
CA TYR A 568 25.56 23.39 0.55
C TYR A 568 24.66 24.47 -0.04
N MET A 569 23.35 24.32 0.14
CA MET A 569 22.36 25.36 -0.18
C MET A 569 22.55 26.56 0.75
N GLN A 570 22.77 27.74 0.18
CA GLN A 570 23.01 28.96 0.95
C GLN A 570 22.42 30.21 0.30
N ILE A 571 22.27 31.26 1.09
CA ILE A 571 21.83 32.58 0.67
C ILE A 571 23.02 33.34 0.08
N ALA A 572 22.89 33.76 -1.18
CA ALA A 572 23.96 34.48 -1.86
C ALA A 572 24.33 35.79 -1.13
N GLY A 573 25.60 35.93 -0.75
CA GLY A 573 26.11 37.09 -0.03
C GLY A 573 25.62 37.25 1.41
N GLY A 574 24.93 36.24 1.97
CA GLY A 574 24.48 36.26 3.37
C GLY A 574 23.46 37.33 3.72
N LYS A 575 22.62 37.75 2.76
CA LYS A 575 21.62 38.82 2.95
C LYS A 575 20.20 38.27 3.04
N ALA A 576 19.57 38.42 4.20
CA ALA A 576 18.16 38.06 4.39
C ALA A 576 17.23 39.19 3.91
N GLU A 577 16.98 39.28 2.60
CA GLU A 577 16.10 40.28 1.99
C GLU A 577 15.27 39.68 0.84
N ASN A 578 14.14 40.31 0.50
CA ASN A 578 13.24 39.82 -0.56
C ASN A 578 13.98 39.74 -1.91
N GLY A 579 13.91 38.58 -2.56
CA GLY A 579 14.57 38.29 -3.83
C GLY A 579 16.05 37.94 -3.70
N ALA A 580 16.58 37.76 -2.47
CA ALA A 580 17.94 37.28 -2.30
C ALA A 580 18.08 35.88 -2.94
N ASN A 581 19.08 35.70 -3.79
CA ASN A 581 19.23 34.48 -4.56
C ASN A 581 19.69 33.31 -3.68
N ILE A 582 19.20 32.11 -3.97
CA ILE A 582 19.68 30.88 -3.36
C ILE A 582 20.62 30.17 -4.34
N GLN A 583 21.78 29.77 -3.83
CA GLN A 583 22.85 29.15 -4.61
C GLN A 583 23.45 27.98 -3.83
N GLN A 584 24.29 27.17 -4.48
CA GLN A 584 25.17 26.25 -3.76
C GLN A 584 26.57 26.85 -3.53
N TRP A 585 27.23 26.46 -2.44
CA TRP A 585 28.62 26.84 -2.14
C TRP A 585 29.26 25.92 -1.11
N GLY A 586 30.56 26.08 -0.85
CA GLY A 586 31.20 25.47 0.32
C GLY A 586 30.67 26.04 1.63
N THR A 587 30.79 25.29 2.73
CA THR A 587 30.45 25.76 4.08
C THR A 587 31.72 26.15 4.84
N SER A 588 31.65 27.19 5.68
CA SER A 588 32.56 27.34 6.82
C SER A 588 31.71 27.23 8.08
N GLY A 589 32.17 26.47 9.09
CA GLY A 589 31.35 26.12 10.25
C GLY A 589 30.77 27.31 11.03
N ASP A 590 31.34 28.50 10.86
CA ASP A 590 30.91 29.77 11.46
C ASP A 590 29.87 30.56 10.66
N THR A 591 29.46 30.07 9.49
CA THR A 591 28.39 30.71 8.71
C THR A 591 27.02 30.18 9.10
N VAL A 592 26.03 31.09 9.10
CA VAL A 592 24.61 30.78 9.37
C VAL A 592 23.74 30.95 8.13
N HIS A 593 24.28 31.48 7.03
CA HIS A 593 23.53 31.72 5.80
C HIS A 593 23.36 30.46 4.92
N ASP A 594 23.87 29.32 5.38
CA ASP A 594 23.69 27.96 4.85
C ASP A 594 22.87 27.07 5.81
N ILE A 595 22.38 27.63 6.93
CA ILE A 595 21.54 26.95 7.91
C ILE A 595 20.07 27.32 7.67
N TRP A 596 19.22 26.30 7.66
CA TRP A 596 17.80 26.39 7.38
C TRP A 596 16.98 25.82 8.53
N LYS A 597 15.96 26.55 8.97
CA LYS A 597 14.98 26.12 9.95
C LYS A 597 13.74 25.57 9.25
N LEU A 598 13.31 24.38 9.62
CA LEU A 598 12.07 23.78 9.12
C LEU A 598 10.90 24.17 10.03
N ILE A 599 9.94 24.92 9.49
CA ILE A 599 8.72 25.35 10.21
C ILE A 599 7.53 24.59 9.62
N ASP A 600 6.78 23.86 10.44
CA ASP A 600 5.64 23.04 9.98
C ASP A 600 4.54 23.92 9.36
N ALA A 601 4.14 23.58 8.13
CA ALA A 601 3.06 24.22 7.39
C ALA A 601 1.77 23.37 7.34
N GLY A 602 1.78 22.18 7.95
CA GLY A 602 0.70 21.21 7.98
C GLY A 602 0.64 20.33 6.74
N GLY A 603 0.07 19.13 6.88
CA GLY A 603 -0.13 18.19 5.77
C GLY A 603 1.15 17.63 5.16
N GLY A 604 2.25 17.61 5.92
CA GLY A 604 3.57 17.14 5.46
C GLY A 604 4.40 18.19 4.72
N TYR A 605 3.97 19.46 4.75
CA TYR A 605 4.71 20.58 4.17
C TYR A 605 5.45 21.39 5.23
N TYR A 606 6.56 21.99 4.82
CA TYR A 606 7.37 22.89 5.64
C TYR A 606 7.61 24.20 4.92
N TYR A 607 7.69 25.29 5.67
CA TYR A 607 8.46 26.46 5.28
C TYR A 607 9.92 26.21 5.63
N ILE A 608 10.81 26.55 4.72
CA ILE A 608 12.26 26.42 4.93
C ILE A 608 12.79 27.84 5.15
N ALA A 609 12.95 28.21 6.42
CA ALA A 609 13.29 29.56 6.85
C ALA A 609 14.81 29.72 7.00
N SER A 610 15.30 30.92 6.72
CA SER A 610 16.69 31.31 6.91
C SER A 610 17.02 31.40 8.41
N ALA A 611 18.17 30.86 8.83
CA ALA A 611 18.68 31.11 10.17
C ALA A 611 19.09 32.58 10.44
N LEU A 612 19.23 33.41 9.41
CA LEU A 612 19.48 34.85 9.57
C LEU A 612 18.21 35.62 9.99
N ASP A 613 17.03 35.18 9.54
CA ASP A 613 15.72 35.74 9.87
C ASP A 613 14.63 34.69 9.58
N ASP A 614 13.99 34.20 10.64
CA ASP A 614 12.95 33.17 10.56
C ASP A 614 11.71 33.61 9.74
N ASN A 615 11.53 34.90 9.46
CA ASN A 615 10.46 35.41 8.59
C ASN A 615 10.81 35.38 7.10
N MET A 616 12.05 35.06 6.75
CA MET A 616 12.53 34.96 5.37
C MET A 616 12.65 33.49 4.98
N VAL A 617 11.84 33.05 4.03
CA VAL A 617 11.69 31.63 3.65
C VAL A 617 12.02 31.41 2.18
N LEU A 618 12.38 30.17 1.83
CA LEU A 618 12.49 29.74 0.44
C LEU A 618 11.18 30.00 -0.30
N ASP A 619 11.28 30.52 -1.52
CA ASP A 619 10.16 30.91 -2.36
C ASP A 619 10.43 30.50 -3.82
N VAL A 620 9.44 29.86 -4.44
CA VAL A 620 9.42 29.64 -5.89
C VAL A 620 9.01 30.93 -6.58
N ALA A 621 10.00 31.62 -7.14
CA ALA A 621 9.91 33.01 -7.56
C ALA A 621 8.68 33.31 -8.44
N GLY A 622 7.87 34.28 -7.99
CA GLY A 622 6.71 34.77 -8.73
C GLY A 622 5.56 33.76 -8.84
N ARG A 623 5.52 32.70 -8.01
CA ARG A 623 4.46 31.68 -7.98
C ARG A 623 4.32 30.91 -9.30
N LYS A 624 5.42 30.71 -10.02
CA LYS A 624 5.44 29.97 -11.29
C LYS A 624 5.77 28.50 -11.04
N ALA A 625 5.07 27.59 -11.69
CA ALA A 625 5.32 26.15 -11.59
C ALA A 625 6.23 25.62 -12.72
N ASP A 626 6.69 26.50 -13.62
CA ASP A 626 7.48 26.12 -14.78
C ASP A 626 8.89 25.68 -14.39
N ASN A 627 9.44 24.72 -15.13
CA ASN A 627 10.83 24.28 -15.03
C ASN A 627 11.80 25.46 -15.19
N GLY A 628 12.82 25.50 -14.34
CA GLY A 628 13.82 26.57 -14.33
C GLY A 628 13.40 27.84 -13.59
N THR A 629 12.24 27.83 -12.92
CA THR A 629 11.87 28.95 -12.04
C THR A 629 12.83 29.02 -10.86
N ASN A 630 13.35 30.21 -10.59
CA ASN A 630 14.32 30.46 -9.54
C ASN A 630 13.77 30.12 -8.14
N ILE A 631 14.66 29.68 -7.25
CA ILE A 631 14.40 29.62 -5.82
C ILE A 631 15.09 30.84 -5.18
N ASP A 632 14.29 31.75 -4.64
CA ASP A 632 14.77 32.94 -3.93
C ASP A 632 14.32 32.94 -2.47
N LEU A 633 14.79 33.93 -1.72
CA LEU A 633 14.34 34.20 -0.37
C LEU A 633 13.27 35.29 -0.39
N TYR A 634 12.16 35.05 0.28
CA TYR A 634 11.09 36.05 0.37
C TYR A 634 10.42 36.03 1.74
N GLN A 635 9.82 37.15 2.12
CA GLN A 635 9.06 37.24 3.36
C GLN A 635 7.89 36.24 3.33
N LYS A 636 7.74 35.49 4.42
CA LYS A 636 6.68 34.49 4.59
C LYS A 636 5.30 35.12 4.39
N ASN A 637 4.54 34.55 3.46
CA ASN A 637 3.20 35.00 3.05
C ASN A 637 2.19 33.86 2.91
N ASP A 638 2.53 32.67 3.40
CA ASP A 638 1.70 31.47 3.42
C ASP A 638 1.24 30.95 2.04
N GLY A 639 1.85 31.44 0.95
CA GLY A 639 1.60 30.96 -0.40
C GLY A 639 2.12 29.54 -0.61
N THR A 640 1.47 28.77 -1.50
CA THR A 640 1.92 27.40 -1.85
C THR A 640 3.28 27.36 -2.54
N ASN A 641 3.75 28.49 -3.07
CA ASN A 641 5.12 28.65 -3.59
C ASN A 641 6.20 28.70 -2.50
N GLN A 642 5.83 28.82 -1.23
CA GLN A 642 6.75 28.82 -0.07
C GLN A 642 6.66 27.53 0.76
N GLN A 643 5.94 26.53 0.26
CA GLN A 643 5.67 25.29 0.97
C GLN A 643 6.30 24.11 0.24
N PHE A 644 7.10 23.34 0.96
CA PHE A 644 7.91 22.27 0.41
C PHE A 644 7.65 20.96 1.15
N MET A 645 7.60 19.86 0.41
CA MET A 645 7.48 18.52 0.98
C MET A 645 8.80 17.78 0.80
N PHE A 646 9.34 17.24 1.89
CA PHE A 646 10.49 16.37 1.82
C PHE A 646 10.03 14.95 1.58
N THR A 647 10.59 14.26 0.58
CA THR A 647 10.37 12.82 0.38
C THR A 647 11.70 12.08 0.45
N MET A 648 11.81 11.13 1.37
CA MET A 648 13.01 10.33 1.56
C MET A 648 13.21 9.37 0.39
N ASN A 649 14.41 9.36 -0.16
CA ASN A 649 14.88 8.43 -1.17
C ASN A 649 15.37 7.12 -0.52
N ALA A 650 15.51 6.06 -1.31
CA ALA A 650 15.92 4.75 -0.79
C ALA A 650 17.34 4.72 -0.17
N ASP A 651 18.18 5.70 -0.51
CA ASP A 651 19.55 5.85 0.01
C ASP A 651 19.64 6.74 1.27
N GLY A 652 18.50 7.26 1.75
CA GLY A 652 18.43 8.16 2.90
C GLY A 652 18.55 9.65 2.58
N SER A 653 18.85 10.02 1.33
CA SER A 653 18.76 11.41 0.87
C SER A 653 17.28 11.85 0.71
N TYR A 654 17.04 13.12 0.43
CA TYR A 654 15.70 13.67 0.26
C TYR A 654 15.56 14.43 -1.05
N LYS A 655 14.39 14.30 -1.68
CA LYS A 655 13.89 15.31 -2.62
C LYS A 655 13.09 16.36 -1.86
N ILE A 656 13.29 17.62 -2.21
CA ILE A 656 12.54 18.76 -1.67
C ILE A 656 11.53 19.18 -2.74
N ARG A 657 10.29 18.70 -2.65
CA ARG A 657 9.23 18.89 -3.67
C ARG A 657 8.52 20.22 -3.49
N THR A 658 8.22 20.90 -4.60
CA THR A 658 7.53 22.20 -4.55
C THR A 658 6.01 22.01 -4.59
N ARG A 659 5.28 22.56 -3.61
CA ARG A 659 3.81 22.41 -3.56
C ARG A 659 3.11 23.12 -4.73
N ILE A 660 3.66 24.24 -5.20
CA ILE A 660 3.10 24.99 -6.33
C ILE A 660 3.06 24.18 -7.64
N SER A 661 3.93 23.18 -7.80
CA SER A 661 3.94 22.29 -8.96
C SER A 661 3.01 21.07 -8.81
N GLY A 662 2.29 20.94 -7.70
CA GLY A 662 1.57 19.72 -7.33
C GLY A 662 2.54 18.56 -7.10
N GLU A 663 3.67 18.84 -6.45
CA GLU A 663 4.72 17.87 -6.08
C GLU A 663 5.46 17.21 -7.26
N ASN A 664 5.27 17.71 -8.50
CA ASN A 664 5.88 17.20 -9.72
C ASN A 664 7.33 17.70 -9.93
N SER A 665 7.68 18.85 -9.36
CA SER A 665 9.03 19.43 -9.40
C SER A 665 9.73 19.36 -8.04
N ALA A 666 11.05 19.35 -8.06
CA ALA A 666 11.90 19.42 -6.89
C ALA A 666 12.87 20.62 -6.96
N VAL A 667 13.34 21.06 -5.79
CA VAL A 667 14.44 22.01 -5.65
C VAL A 667 15.74 21.33 -6.09
N GLU A 668 16.44 21.91 -7.06
CA GLU A 668 17.63 21.35 -7.69
C GLU A 668 18.70 22.40 -7.96
N ILE A 669 19.90 21.92 -8.30
CA ILE A 669 20.96 22.77 -8.86
C ILE A 669 20.79 22.87 -10.37
N GLN A 670 20.75 24.09 -10.87
CA GLN A 670 20.60 24.38 -12.30
C GLN A 670 21.63 23.61 -13.15
N ASP A 671 21.13 22.96 -14.20
CA ASP A 671 21.90 22.17 -15.17
C ASP A 671 22.78 21.06 -14.55
N GLY A 672 22.53 20.70 -13.28
CA GLY A 672 23.36 19.75 -12.54
C GLY A 672 24.80 20.21 -12.30
N LEU A 673 25.05 21.53 -12.32
CA LEU A 673 26.36 22.13 -12.11
C LEU A 673 26.93 21.78 -10.73
N ARG A 674 28.27 21.76 -10.63
CA ARG A 674 28.99 21.41 -9.40
C ARG A 674 29.81 22.57 -8.82
N ASP A 675 29.77 23.71 -9.48
CA ASP A 675 30.56 24.87 -9.09
C ASP A 675 29.89 25.65 -7.96
N SER A 676 30.71 26.25 -7.09
CA SER A 676 30.28 27.27 -6.15
C SER A 676 29.64 28.44 -6.88
N GLY A 677 28.45 28.84 -6.44
CA GLY A 677 27.66 29.90 -7.04
C GLY A 677 26.64 29.40 -8.07
N ALA A 678 26.60 28.10 -8.37
CA ALA A 678 25.54 27.57 -9.22
C ALA A 678 24.17 27.79 -8.58
N ASN A 679 23.20 28.13 -9.43
CA ASN A 679 21.89 28.57 -9.02
C ASN A 679 21.02 27.42 -8.49
N VAL A 680 20.16 27.71 -7.51
CA VAL A 680 19.11 26.79 -7.06
C VAL A 680 17.79 27.18 -7.74
N GLN A 681 17.13 26.20 -8.35
CA GLN A 681 15.88 26.38 -9.09
C GLN A 681 14.92 25.22 -8.80
N GLN A 682 13.68 25.29 -9.30
CA GLN A 682 12.83 24.11 -9.39
C GLN A 682 12.88 23.48 -10.79
N TRP A 683 12.72 22.16 -10.84
CA TRP A 683 12.58 21.41 -12.10
C TRP A 683 11.81 20.10 -11.88
N GLU A 684 11.12 19.64 -12.93
CA GLU A 684 10.42 18.36 -12.96
C GLU A 684 11.31 17.20 -12.50
N ILE A 685 10.77 16.33 -11.65
CA ILE A 685 11.54 15.23 -11.08
C ILE A 685 11.91 14.23 -12.17
N ASN A 686 13.21 14.04 -12.38
CA ASN A 686 13.75 13.23 -13.46
C ASN A 686 14.76 12.17 -12.98
N GLY A 687 14.98 12.08 -11.66
CA GLY A 687 15.88 11.10 -11.05
C GLY A 687 17.36 11.49 -11.07
N ALA A 688 17.72 12.72 -11.47
CA ALA A 688 19.09 13.20 -11.40
C ALA A 688 19.49 13.56 -9.96
N ASN A 689 20.73 13.23 -9.58
CA ASN A 689 21.27 13.48 -8.24
C ASN A 689 21.37 14.97 -7.86
N CYS A 690 21.27 15.90 -8.83
CA CYS A 690 21.21 17.33 -8.54
C CYS A 690 19.90 17.75 -7.87
N GLN A 691 18.89 16.87 -7.85
CA GLN A 691 17.59 17.04 -7.20
C GLN A 691 17.54 16.43 -5.78
N ASP A 692 18.64 15.80 -5.34
CA ASP A 692 18.72 15.05 -4.09
C ASP A 692 19.62 15.77 -3.08
N TRP A 693 19.16 15.82 -1.83
CA TRP A 693 19.76 16.59 -0.74
C TRP A 693 19.94 15.72 0.50
N GLU A 694 21.12 15.78 1.10
CA GLU A 694 21.39 15.27 2.44
C GLU A 694 21.10 16.37 3.47
N LEU A 695 20.33 16.03 4.50
CA LEU A 695 19.97 16.94 5.58
C LEU A 695 20.94 16.70 6.75
N ILE A 696 21.89 17.61 6.95
CA ILE A 696 22.89 17.54 8.03
C ILE A 696 22.39 18.40 9.19
N PRO A 697 22.15 17.86 10.39
CA PRO A 697 21.76 18.65 11.57
C PRO A 697 22.74 19.81 11.80
N ALA A 698 22.21 20.95 12.23
CA ALA A 698 23.02 22.14 12.48
C ALA A 698 22.62 22.84 13.78
N SER A 699 23.52 23.68 14.29
CA SER A 699 23.27 24.54 15.45
C SER A 699 23.64 25.99 15.14
N LEU A 700 22.98 26.94 15.81
CA LEU A 700 23.33 28.35 15.71
C LEU A 700 24.52 28.67 16.62
N PRO A 701 25.42 29.59 16.23
CA PRO A 701 26.50 30.03 17.10
C PRO A 701 25.98 30.60 18.43
N LEU A 702 26.57 30.17 19.54
CA LEU A 702 26.25 30.65 20.88
C LEU A 702 26.99 31.97 21.16
N ASN A 703 26.33 32.88 21.90
CA ASN A 703 26.89 34.20 22.20
C ASN A 703 26.73 34.53 23.69
N GLY A 704 27.86 34.77 24.35
CA GLY A 704 27.98 35.30 25.70
C GLY A 704 28.42 36.77 25.72
N ARG A 705 28.90 37.22 26.87
CA ARG A 705 29.48 38.55 27.11
C ARG A 705 30.88 38.67 26.50
N LEU A 706 31.76 37.72 26.82
CA LEU A 706 33.17 37.67 26.39
C LEU A 706 33.40 36.67 25.26
N VAL A 707 32.56 35.64 25.17
CA VAL A 707 32.56 34.60 24.15
C VAL A 707 31.57 34.97 23.05
N LYS A 708 32.02 35.25 21.82
CA LYS A 708 31.15 35.55 20.68
C LYS A 708 31.28 34.50 19.59
N SER A 709 30.18 34.23 18.89
CA SER A 709 30.14 33.28 17.77
C SER A 709 30.80 31.93 18.12
N LEU A 710 30.42 31.36 19.27
CA LEU A 710 30.86 30.04 19.66
C LEU A 710 30.17 29.01 18.75
N VAL A 711 30.97 28.40 17.89
CA VAL A 711 30.57 27.36 16.95
C VAL A 711 31.05 26.03 17.48
N VAL A 712 30.16 25.07 17.58
CA VAL A 712 30.47 23.69 17.97
C VAL A 712 30.56 22.85 16.70
N TYR A 713 31.65 22.09 16.55
CA TYR A 713 31.90 21.24 15.39
C TYR A 713 31.44 19.79 15.60
N ASP A 714 31.17 19.40 16.84
CA ASP A 714 30.52 18.13 17.17
C ASP A 714 29.00 18.26 17.02
N ASP A 715 28.51 18.10 15.79
CA ASP A 715 27.09 18.26 15.45
C ASP A 715 26.17 17.33 16.28
N GLU A 716 26.64 16.15 16.68
CA GLU A 716 25.85 15.17 17.44
C GLU A 716 25.50 15.70 18.85
N ASN A 717 26.43 16.43 19.47
CA ASN A 717 26.27 16.94 20.84
C ASN A 717 26.19 18.48 20.91
N ALA A 718 26.11 19.18 19.77
CA ALA A 718 26.13 20.64 19.72
C ALA A 718 24.99 21.30 20.51
N ALA A 719 23.83 20.66 20.58
CA ALA A 719 22.67 21.15 21.33
C ALA A 719 22.89 21.20 22.85
N ASP A 720 23.84 20.42 23.37
CA ASP A 720 24.15 20.36 24.79
C ASP A 720 25.21 21.40 25.21
N TRP A 721 25.92 22.00 24.27
CA TRP A 721 26.84 23.09 24.58
C TRP A 721 26.09 24.36 24.97
N LYS A 722 26.58 25.07 25.99
CA LYS A 722 25.90 26.26 26.55
C LYS A 722 26.93 27.27 27.04
N ILE A 723 26.55 28.55 27.06
CA ILE A 723 27.33 29.61 27.72
C ILE A 723 26.59 30.04 28.98
N ALA A 724 27.22 29.91 30.15
CA ALA A 724 26.72 30.42 31.42
C ALA A 724 27.43 31.74 31.77
N PRO A 725 26.70 32.82 32.09
CA PRO A 725 27.29 34.16 32.22
C PRO A 725 28.14 34.35 33.49
N ALA A 726 27.98 33.50 34.50
CA ALA A 726 28.70 33.57 35.77
C ALA A 726 28.76 32.18 36.44
N ALA A 727 29.95 31.61 36.55
CA ALA A 727 30.16 30.33 37.24
C ALA A 727 30.34 30.50 38.76
N ALA A 728 29.99 29.48 39.53
CA ALA A 728 30.23 29.40 40.96
C ALA A 728 30.30 27.93 41.42
N ASN A 729 30.63 27.70 42.69
CA ASN A 729 30.38 26.39 43.31
C ASN A 729 28.88 26.05 43.20
N GLY A 730 28.59 24.83 42.76
CA GLY A 730 27.23 24.36 42.44
C GLY A 730 26.83 24.55 40.98
N SER A 731 27.56 25.31 40.17
CA SER A 731 27.32 25.41 38.72
C SER A 731 27.54 24.07 38.03
N ALA A 732 26.76 23.79 36.98
CA ALA A 732 26.93 22.62 36.15
C ALA A 732 28.30 22.65 35.43
N VAL A 733 28.94 21.49 35.30
CA VAL A 733 30.21 21.36 34.58
C VAL A 733 29.98 21.24 33.08
N PHE A 734 29.01 20.40 32.70
CA PHE A 734 28.67 20.06 31.32
C PHE A 734 27.19 20.31 31.06
N GLY A 735 26.80 20.50 29.80
CA GLY A 735 25.39 20.73 29.47
C GLY A 735 24.54 19.47 29.27
N ASP A 736 25.18 18.29 29.18
CA ASP A 736 24.61 16.95 28.99
C ASP A 736 24.75 16.04 30.24
N ARG A 737 25.20 16.58 31.38
CA ARG A 737 25.39 15.82 32.64
C ARG A 737 24.99 16.66 33.85
N ASP A 738 24.52 15.98 34.90
CA ASP A 738 24.12 16.63 36.16
C ASP A 738 25.30 16.86 37.15
N PHE A 739 26.54 16.84 36.66
CA PHE A 739 27.72 17.09 37.50
C PHE A 739 27.86 18.59 37.79
N THR A 740 28.21 18.93 39.01
CA THR A 740 28.39 20.32 39.45
C THR A 740 29.77 20.52 40.07
N PHE A 741 30.29 21.75 40.01
CA PHE A 741 31.54 22.09 40.70
C PHE A 741 31.34 22.09 42.21
N THR A 742 32.13 21.32 42.94
CA THR A 742 32.17 21.30 44.42
C THR A 742 33.27 22.21 44.97
N SER A 743 34.29 22.48 44.16
CA SER A 743 35.35 23.45 44.44
C SER A 743 35.79 24.13 43.15
N LEU A 744 35.69 25.45 43.11
CA LEU A 744 36.11 26.31 42.01
C LEU A 744 37.04 27.40 42.57
N PRO A 745 38.19 27.70 41.93
CA PRO A 745 39.06 28.80 42.33
C PRO A 745 38.33 30.14 42.36
N GLU A 746 38.72 31.03 43.28
CA GLU A 746 38.12 32.36 43.41
C GLU A 746 38.20 33.16 42.10
N THR A 747 39.33 33.07 41.39
CA THR A 747 39.56 33.69 40.07
C THR A 747 38.55 33.24 39.00
N LEU A 748 37.97 32.05 39.10
CA LEU A 748 36.98 31.54 38.14
C LEU A 748 35.53 31.75 38.61
N THR A 749 35.33 32.18 39.86
CA THR A 749 34.00 32.51 40.37
C THR A 749 33.52 33.81 39.73
N GLY A 750 32.34 33.78 39.11
CA GLY A 750 31.79 34.87 38.32
C GLY A 750 32.27 34.91 36.86
N ALA A 751 33.19 34.02 36.46
CA ALA A 751 33.66 33.95 35.08
C ALA A 751 32.57 33.46 34.13
N GLU A 752 32.64 33.86 32.86
CA GLU A 752 31.78 33.32 31.82
C GLU A 752 32.25 31.90 31.46
N GLN A 753 31.35 30.93 31.54
CA GLN A 753 31.68 29.52 31.34
C GLN A 753 31.10 29.01 30.03
N ILE A 754 31.94 28.39 29.22
CA ILE A 754 31.52 27.50 28.14
C ILE A 754 31.35 26.11 28.75
N MET A 755 30.09 25.71 28.93
CA MET A 755 29.70 24.36 29.32
C MET A 755 29.78 23.49 28.07
N THR A 756 30.78 22.62 28.01
CA THR A 756 30.90 21.63 26.93
C THR A 756 29.91 20.50 27.14
N ALA A 757 29.64 19.70 26.11
CA ALA A 757 29.07 18.38 26.30
C ALA A 757 30.18 17.41 26.77
N CYS A 758 29.89 16.64 27.82
CA CYS A 758 30.78 15.59 28.32
C CYS A 758 31.02 14.52 27.25
N ASP A 759 30.03 14.24 26.39
CA ASP A 759 30.15 13.27 25.30
C ASP A 759 30.94 13.77 24.08
N SER A 760 31.16 15.08 23.93
CA SER A 760 32.08 15.62 22.92
C SER A 760 33.54 15.17 23.10
N LYS A 761 33.87 14.54 24.23
CA LYS A 761 35.14 13.82 24.40
C LYS A 761 35.39 12.72 23.36
N ASN A 762 34.34 12.22 22.71
CA ASN A 762 34.45 11.12 21.75
C ASN A 762 34.79 11.62 20.34
N ALA A 763 34.77 12.94 20.09
CA ALA A 763 35.17 13.52 18.83
C ALA A 763 36.71 13.55 18.68
N ALA A 764 37.16 13.29 17.45
CA ALA A 764 38.59 13.14 17.12
C ALA A 764 39.27 14.46 16.70
N ASP A 765 38.48 15.45 16.28
CA ASP A 765 38.96 16.73 15.76
C ASP A 765 38.71 17.88 16.76
N ASP A 766 38.87 19.12 16.32
CA ASP A 766 38.53 20.29 17.14
C ASP A 766 37.05 20.28 17.52
N LEU A 767 36.74 20.63 18.78
CA LEU A 767 35.38 20.56 19.31
C LEU A 767 34.59 21.84 19.05
N ALA A 768 35.24 23.01 19.16
CA ALA A 768 34.58 24.29 18.99
C ALA A 768 35.56 25.42 18.69
N SER A 769 35.05 26.58 18.25
CA SER A 769 35.80 27.84 18.27
C SER A 769 34.92 29.02 18.60
N PHE A 770 35.51 30.09 19.15
CA PHE A 770 34.81 31.35 19.42
C PHE A 770 35.71 32.56 19.18
N THR A 771 35.12 33.75 19.13
CA THR A 771 35.81 35.03 19.02
C THR A 771 35.80 35.76 20.36
N ALA A 772 36.96 36.26 20.77
CA ALA A 772 37.10 37.06 21.98
C ALA A 772 36.44 38.45 21.82
N ALA A 773 35.53 38.83 22.72
CA ALA A 773 34.89 40.14 22.68
C ALA A 773 35.75 41.28 23.24
N ALA A 774 36.77 40.96 24.03
CA ALA A 774 37.70 41.87 24.70
C ALA A 774 39.07 41.17 24.84
N ASP A 775 40.04 41.84 25.45
CA ASP A 775 41.24 41.17 25.94
C ASP A 775 40.83 40.22 27.08
N ILE A 776 41.03 38.93 26.87
CA ILE A 776 40.51 37.86 27.75
C ILE A 776 41.61 36.88 28.17
N THR A 777 41.45 36.30 29.35
CA THR A 777 42.16 35.09 29.75
C THR A 777 41.22 33.90 29.65
N VAL A 778 41.62 32.90 28.86
CA VAL A 778 40.88 31.64 28.68
C VAL A 778 41.48 30.58 29.59
N TYR A 779 40.65 30.02 30.45
CA TYR A 779 41.01 28.94 31.37
C TYR A 779 40.36 27.63 30.92
N ALA A 780 41.18 26.67 30.51
CA ALA A 780 40.73 25.31 30.24
C ALA A 780 40.90 24.44 31.49
N VAL A 781 39.80 23.83 31.95
CA VAL A 781 39.72 23.07 33.20
C VAL A 781 39.59 21.58 32.85
N PHE A 782 40.72 20.88 32.94
CA PHE A 782 40.93 19.53 32.43
C PHE A 782 41.01 18.49 33.54
N ASP A 783 40.35 17.35 33.35
CA ASP A 783 40.41 16.19 34.25
C ASP A 783 41.87 15.75 34.46
N THR A 784 42.33 15.67 35.70
CA THR A 784 43.73 15.35 36.04
C THR A 784 44.16 13.95 35.63
N ARG A 785 43.21 13.06 35.29
CA ARG A 785 43.48 11.72 34.76
C ARG A 785 43.90 11.75 33.29
N VAL A 786 43.70 12.86 32.58
CA VAL A 786 44.26 13.08 31.24
C VAL A 786 45.75 13.36 31.36
N THR A 787 46.56 12.31 31.26
CA THR A 787 48.02 12.40 31.46
C THR A 787 48.79 12.73 30.18
N SER A 788 48.21 12.47 29.01
CA SER A 788 48.73 12.89 27.71
C SER A 788 47.91 14.07 27.21
N LEU A 789 48.38 15.28 27.48
CA LEU A 789 47.63 16.50 27.12
C LEU A 789 47.57 16.69 25.59
N PRO A 790 46.45 17.18 25.05
CA PRO A 790 46.28 17.39 23.62
C PRO A 790 47.17 18.53 23.12
N ALA A 791 47.58 18.44 21.85
CA ALA A 791 48.56 19.37 21.26
C ALA A 791 48.14 20.84 21.34
N TRP A 792 46.85 21.15 21.21
CA TRP A 792 46.35 22.54 21.27
C TRP A 792 46.58 23.21 22.63
N LEU A 793 46.77 22.42 23.70
CA LEU A 793 47.03 22.91 25.04
C LEU A 793 48.52 23.23 25.28
N SER A 794 49.42 22.95 24.32
CA SER A 794 50.86 23.20 24.47
C SER A 794 51.21 24.67 24.70
N ASP A 795 50.38 25.56 24.17
CA ASP A 795 50.57 27.01 24.25
C ASP A 795 49.90 27.61 25.50
N TYR A 796 49.21 26.79 26.30
CA TYR A 796 48.61 27.20 27.56
C TYR A 796 49.58 26.94 28.72
N THR A 797 49.57 27.85 29.70
CA THR A 797 50.37 27.70 30.92
C THR A 797 49.55 26.98 31.99
N GLN A 798 50.02 25.85 32.50
CA GLN A 798 49.39 25.19 33.65
C GLN A 798 49.55 26.07 34.90
N THR A 799 48.43 26.39 35.55
CA THR A 799 48.41 27.21 36.76
C THR A 799 48.53 26.35 38.02
N ALA A 800 48.72 26.99 39.18
CA ALA A 800 48.63 26.31 40.48
C ALA A 800 47.17 26.04 40.92
N MET A 801 46.17 26.49 40.16
CA MET A 801 44.76 26.34 40.51
C MET A 801 44.25 24.92 40.20
N THR A 802 43.33 24.46 41.04
CA THR A 802 42.61 23.19 40.86
C THR A 802 41.12 23.39 41.06
N ALA A 803 40.30 22.61 40.37
CA ALA A 803 38.85 22.53 40.62
C ALA A 803 38.43 21.08 40.93
N ALA A 804 37.24 20.88 41.48
CA ALA A 804 36.66 19.57 41.73
C ALA A 804 35.15 19.55 41.43
N SER A 805 34.61 18.41 41.04
CA SER A 805 33.18 18.21 40.77
C SER A 805 32.54 17.12 41.61
N SER A 806 31.20 17.10 41.63
CA SER A 806 30.35 16.22 42.46
C SER A 806 30.43 14.72 42.15
N ASN A 807 31.15 14.35 41.08
CA ASN A 807 31.45 12.98 40.68
C ASN A 807 32.90 12.56 41.02
N ASP A 808 33.51 13.20 42.02
CA ASP A 808 34.86 12.92 42.53
C ASP A 808 35.98 13.08 41.48
N VAL A 809 35.78 13.96 40.50
CA VAL A 809 36.82 14.33 39.52
C VAL A 809 37.52 15.60 39.97
N SER A 810 38.85 15.55 39.97
CA SER A 810 39.72 16.71 40.16
C SER A 810 40.20 17.23 38.82
N TYR A 811 40.33 18.55 38.68
CA TYR A 811 40.75 19.21 37.45
C TYR A 811 42.00 20.07 37.66
N ALA A 812 42.90 20.04 36.67
CA ALA A 812 43.98 21.00 36.51
C ALA A 812 43.51 22.17 35.61
N VAL A 813 43.95 23.38 35.94
CA VAL A 813 43.54 24.60 35.23
C VAL A 813 44.72 25.15 34.41
N PHE A 814 44.50 25.32 33.11
CA PHE A 814 45.45 25.86 32.14
C PHE A 814 44.97 27.21 31.63
N ALA A 815 45.84 28.20 31.52
CA ALA A 815 45.47 29.57 31.15
C ALA A 815 46.25 30.08 29.93
N LYS A 816 45.59 30.90 29.09
CA LYS A 816 46.21 31.64 27.98
C LYS A 816 45.45 32.94 27.73
N ASP A 817 46.19 34.01 27.48
CA ASP A 817 45.63 35.33 27.15
C ASP A 817 45.40 35.46 25.63
N TYR A 818 44.33 36.15 25.27
CA TYR A 818 43.93 36.45 23.90
C TYR A 818 43.50 37.92 23.81
N LYS A 819 43.72 38.55 22.65
CA LYS A 819 43.30 39.93 22.38
C LYS A 819 41.87 39.98 21.85
N ALA A 820 41.23 41.13 22.02
CA ALA A 820 39.91 41.38 21.44
C ALA A 820 39.91 41.09 19.93
N GLY A 821 38.97 40.27 19.48
CA GLY A 821 38.85 39.82 18.08
C GLY A 821 39.63 38.55 17.74
N ASP A 822 40.49 38.04 18.63
CA ASP A 822 41.19 36.77 18.39
C ASP A 822 40.20 35.60 18.31
N ARG A 823 40.49 34.66 17.40
CA ARG A 823 39.77 33.38 17.31
C ARG A 823 40.44 32.36 18.24
N VAL A 824 39.65 31.82 19.16
CA VAL A 824 40.06 30.77 20.09
C VAL A 824 39.51 29.44 19.60
N THR A 825 40.39 28.46 19.39
CA THR A 825 40.00 27.08 19.03
C THR A 825 40.12 26.18 20.26
N LEU A 826 39.08 25.37 20.48
CA LEU A 826 38.99 24.39 21.55
C LEU A 826 39.09 23.00 20.93
N GLY A 827 40.25 22.36 21.08
CA GLY A 827 40.51 21.05 20.48
C GLY A 827 40.00 19.88 21.32
N THR A 828 40.02 18.66 20.77
CA THR A 828 39.70 17.44 21.54
C THR A 828 40.47 17.35 22.87
N ASN A 829 39.91 16.66 23.85
CA ASN A 829 40.57 16.45 25.14
C ASN A 829 41.64 15.33 25.09
N GLY A 830 41.81 14.66 23.94
CA GLY A 830 42.90 13.72 23.67
C GLY A 830 42.73 12.33 24.29
N MET A 831 41.50 11.87 24.49
CA MET A 831 41.21 10.77 25.42
C MET A 831 41.75 9.36 25.07
N THR A 832 42.17 8.66 26.13
CA THR A 832 42.06 7.19 26.33
C THR A 832 41.58 6.88 27.76
N GLY A 833 40.54 6.07 27.96
CA GLY A 833 40.08 5.60 29.30
C GLY A 833 38.85 6.32 29.90
N SER A 834 38.50 6.02 31.15
CA SER A 834 37.28 6.52 31.83
C SER A 834 37.40 7.94 32.41
N VAL A 835 37.69 8.93 31.55
CA VAL A 835 37.81 10.34 31.96
C VAL A 835 36.59 11.16 31.49
N VAL A 836 36.48 12.43 31.88
CA VAL A 836 35.41 13.36 31.41
C VAL A 836 35.97 14.40 30.45
N ASN A 837 35.10 15.15 29.76
CA ASN A 837 35.55 16.27 28.93
C ASN A 837 36.06 17.45 29.80
N TYR A 838 36.54 18.53 29.20
CA TYR A 838 36.95 19.75 29.91
C TYR A 838 35.84 20.81 29.91
N ALA A 839 35.88 21.75 30.84
CA ALA A 839 35.09 22.99 30.79
C ALA A 839 36.02 24.18 30.48
N VAL A 840 35.48 25.27 29.94
CA VAL A 840 36.26 26.48 29.66
C VAL A 840 35.65 27.68 30.38
N PHE A 841 36.48 28.49 31.01
CA PHE A 841 36.09 29.74 31.65
C PHE A 841 36.82 30.88 30.98
N VAL A 842 36.15 32.02 30.88
CA VAL A 842 36.66 33.22 30.24
C VAL A 842 36.46 34.40 31.17
N THR A 843 37.55 35.11 31.46
CA THR A 843 37.55 36.39 32.17
C THR A 843 38.17 37.45 31.29
N GLU A 844 37.97 38.72 31.62
CA GLU A 844 38.84 39.77 31.07
C GLU A 844 40.26 39.57 31.61
N THR A 845 41.28 39.86 30.80
CA THR A 845 42.67 39.76 31.26
C THR A 845 42.91 40.81 32.34
N GLU A 846 43.34 40.38 33.54
CA GLU A 846 43.77 41.33 34.57
C GLU A 846 45.01 42.07 34.09
N THR A 847 44.91 43.38 33.90
CA THR A 847 46.07 44.26 33.77
C THR A 847 46.78 44.30 35.12
N LYS A 848 47.81 43.46 35.31
CA LYS A 848 48.65 43.57 36.51
C LYS A 848 49.32 44.96 36.50
N PRO A 849 49.24 45.72 37.60
CA PRO A 849 49.99 46.97 37.72
C PRO A 849 51.48 46.69 37.53
N LEU A 850 52.11 47.31 36.53
CA LEU A 850 53.56 47.23 36.35
C LEU A 850 54.21 48.10 37.43
N THR A 851 54.75 47.47 38.48
CA THR A 851 55.50 48.18 39.52
C THR A 851 56.67 48.94 38.88
N GLY A 852 56.66 50.27 39.02
CA GLY A 852 57.61 51.19 38.38
C GLY A 852 57.09 51.94 37.15
N ASP A 853 55.94 51.55 36.59
CA ASP A 853 55.27 52.27 35.48
C ASP A 853 54.41 53.40 36.08
N VAL A 854 55.07 54.52 36.36
CA VAL A 854 54.52 55.65 37.10
C VAL A 854 53.57 56.46 36.22
N ASN A 855 53.78 56.47 34.89
CA ASN A 855 52.95 57.20 33.96
C ASN A 855 51.83 56.35 33.32
N ASP A 856 51.76 55.05 33.64
CA ASP A 856 50.75 54.08 33.18
C ASP A 856 50.77 53.90 31.65
N ASP A 857 51.97 53.97 31.05
CA ASP A 857 52.17 53.83 29.59
C ASP A 857 52.44 52.40 29.13
N GLY A 858 52.50 51.45 30.07
CA GLY A 858 52.73 50.03 29.86
C GLY A 858 54.21 49.63 29.84
N ALA A 859 55.15 50.54 30.11
CA ALA A 859 56.59 50.25 30.09
C ALA A 859 57.37 50.99 31.19
N VAL A 860 58.10 50.25 32.04
CA VAL A 860 58.99 50.86 33.05
C VAL A 860 60.26 51.42 32.39
N ASN A 861 60.34 52.73 32.23
CA ASN A 861 61.41 53.41 31.53
C ASN A 861 61.77 54.79 32.16
N VAL A 862 62.66 55.55 31.51
CA VAL A 862 63.11 56.86 32.04
C VAL A 862 61.97 57.88 32.15
N ALA A 863 60.93 57.77 31.33
CA ALA A 863 59.74 58.62 31.41
C ALA A 863 59.02 58.47 32.76
N ASP A 864 59.02 57.29 33.36
CA ASP A 864 58.46 57.04 34.69
C ASP A 864 59.27 57.73 35.78
N ALA A 865 60.59 57.63 35.72
CA ALA A 865 61.47 58.31 36.66
C ALA A 865 61.33 59.83 36.55
N VAL A 866 61.15 60.38 35.34
CA VAL A 866 60.88 61.80 35.12
C VAL A 866 59.52 62.20 35.72
N THR A 867 58.49 61.39 35.47
CA THR A 867 57.13 61.63 35.99
C THR A 867 57.11 61.61 37.52
N LEU A 868 57.80 60.63 38.13
CA LEU A 868 57.94 60.50 39.57
C LEU A 868 58.75 61.66 40.19
N VAL A 869 59.84 62.09 39.55
CA VAL A 869 60.59 63.28 39.98
C VAL A 869 59.72 64.51 39.96
N ARG A 870 58.98 64.76 38.86
CA ARG A 870 58.11 65.93 38.72
C ARG A 870 57.02 65.95 39.80
N TRP A 871 56.46 64.79 40.11
CA TRP A 871 55.49 64.65 41.20
C TRP A 871 56.11 64.93 42.57
N LEU A 872 57.31 64.40 42.87
CA LEU A 872 58.01 64.60 44.15
C LEU A 872 58.47 66.04 44.40
N ILE A 873 58.73 66.83 43.35
CA ILE A 873 59.05 68.27 43.47
C ILE A 873 57.80 69.16 43.49
N CYS A 874 56.61 68.58 43.59
CA CYS A 874 55.33 69.26 43.60
C CYS A 874 55.09 70.13 42.34
N ASP A 875 55.50 69.65 41.16
CA ASP A 875 55.13 70.28 39.89
C ASP A 875 53.60 70.25 39.75
N PRO A 876 52.92 71.41 39.63
CA PRO A 876 51.46 71.48 39.61
C PRO A 876 50.82 70.76 38.41
N GLU A 877 51.59 70.43 37.36
CA GLU A 877 51.09 69.66 36.22
C GLU A 877 51.37 68.14 36.32
N ALA A 878 52.17 67.70 37.28
CA ALA A 878 52.51 66.28 37.41
C ALA A 878 51.35 65.47 38.01
N LYS A 879 51.01 64.36 37.36
CA LYS A 879 50.02 63.39 37.83
C LYS A 879 50.65 62.00 37.84
N ILE A 880 50.31 61.21 38.84
CA ILE A 880 50.59 59.77 38.88
C ILE A 880 49.23 59.09 38.65
N PRO A 881 48.94 58.62 37.42
CA PRO A 881 47.67 57.98 37.10
C PRO A 881 47.43 56.70 37.91
N ALA A 882 48.50 55.94 38.16
CA ALA A 882 48.49 54.71 38.93
C ALA A 882 49.40 54.82 40.16
N MET A 883 48.88 55.39 41.26
CA MET A 883 49.61 55.54 42.54
C MET A 883 50.26 54.23 43.06
N PRO A 884 49.62 53.05 42.95
CA PRO A 884 50.24 51.78 43.36
C PRO A 884 51.50 51.42 42.56
N ASN A 885 51.61 51.83 41.30
CA ASN A 885 52.78 51.55 40.47
C ASN A 885 54.00 52.38 40.92
N ALA A 886 53.74 53.54 41.53
CA ALA A 886 54.75 54.49 41.99
C ALA A 886 55.20 54.27 43.45
N ASP A 887 54.54 53.41 44.22
CA ASP A 887 54.91 53.00 45.58
C ASP A 887 55.71 51.69 45.53
N LEU A 888 56.99 51.80 45.19
CA LEU A 888 57.85 50.65 44.91
C LEU A 888 58.30 49.93 46.19
N ASN A 889 58.24 50.60 47.35
CA ASN A 889 58.56 50.00 48.64
C ASN A 889 57.33 49.46 49.39
N ALA A 890 56.12 49.69 48.85
CA ALA A 890 54.82 49.28 49.39
C ALA A 890 54.55 49.81 50.80
N ASP A 891 55.06 51.00 51.14
CA ASP A 891 54.84 51.64 52.45
C ASP A 891 53.56 52.50 52.51
N GLY A 892 52.84 52.60 51.39
CA GLY A 892 51.62 53.37 51.22
C GLY A 892 51.87 54.84 50.89
N ARG A 893 53.12 55.26 50.65
CA ARG A 893 53.51 56.63 50.32
C ARG A 893 54.53 56.66 49.20
N VAL A 894 54.20 57.39 48.14
CA VAL A 894 55.16 57.70 47.09
C VAL A 894 56.14 58.77 47.60
N THR A 895 57.43 58.44 47.70
CA THR A 895 58.50 59.31 48.23
C THR A 895 59.79 59.21 47.41
N ALA A 896 60.83 59.94 47.83
CA ALA A 896 62.15 59.82 47.21
C ALA A 896 62.79 58.42 47.38
N ALA A 897 62.29 57.60 48.31
CA ALA A 897 62.68 56.20 48.45
C ALA A 897 62.24 55.39 47.23
N ASP A 898 61.01 55.58 46.77
CA ASP A 898 60.44 54.91 45.59
C ASP A 898 61.13 55.34 44.30
N LEU A 899 61.49 56.63 44.20
CA LEU A 899 62.30 57.12 43.08
C LEU A 899 63.69 56.46 43.05
N SER A 900 64.26 56.17 44.23
CA SER A 900 65.56 55.50 44.31
C SER A 900 65.46 54.03 43.87
N LEU A 901 64.38 53.35 44.26
CA LEU A 901 64.07 51.99 43.81
C LEU A 901 63.78 51.94 42.30
N LEU A 902 63.04 52.92 41.78
CA LEU A 902 62.72 53.01 40.35
C LEU A 902 63.99 53.22 39.52
N LYS A 903 64.89 54.10 39.98
CA LYS A 903 66.19 54.27 39.33
C LYS A 903 67.06 53.00 39.39
N GLN A 904 66.98 52.22 40.46
CA GLN A 904 67.68 50.92 40.51
C GLN A 904 67.08 49.93 39.51
N LEU A 905 65.75 49.88 39.41
CA LEU A 905 65.03 49.07 38.42
C LEU A 905 65.40 49.44 36.97
N LEU A 906 65.61 50.72 36.67
CA LEU A 906 66.01 51.19 35.34
C LEU A 906 67.50 50.96 35.00
N LEU A 907 68.31 50.61 36.00
CA LEU A 907 69.75 50.34 35.85
C LEU A 907 70.09 48.84 35.88
N ALA A 908 69.11 47.99 36.21
CA ALA A 908 69.19 46.53 36.15
C ALA A 908 68.81 46.03 34.74
#